data_AF-A0A8T2JAR2-F1
#
_entry.id   AF-A0A8T2JAR2-F1
#
_cell.length_a   1.000
_cell.length_b   1.000
_cell.length_c   1.000
_cell.angle_alpha   90.00
_cell.angle_beta   90.00
_cell.angle_gamma   90.00
#
_symmetry.space_group_name_H-M   'P 1'
#
loop_
_entity.id
_entity.type
_entity.pdbx_description
1 polymer ?
#
loop_
_entity_poly.entity_id
_entity_poly.type
_entity_poly.pdbx_seq_one_letter_code
_entity_poly.pdbx_strand_id
1 'polypeptide(L)'
;MRFMDTMSMHMAISGLTGFQRSLWMASKYGKKKGLQEVKQHIKKTRSKVDGPAISSWDWVNISSINNLADVHALYVGGPPLEKEARELFVKGSMSDIRTEFQELMKYCALDVQATHEVFLEQFPIFMERCPHPVTLAGMLEMGVPYLPINQNWEKYVDEAQTTYEELQKEMKKSLMNLANNACQLLAKDAYKEDPWLWDLEWDTHEFKQKKVKISKKQKDLKDSVENVGEQKLSELNEGAGPPTEEEESQPLASKIYLENLKHKTLPLLPKRNQHLPGHPGWYRKLCPKLDDPDWVPGPVLISLQMRLTPKLMRLTWDGYPLHYAEKHGWGYLVPGRTNNIRDHQDEGEVIQCPYRAIENLCVDYSKNKPINLSVSQNCSLEEDFLLTDDNSIWQKVEELSRLEMDLGSEVPTSGVLSKRCKKSLTDSLPEYHHGKGPCSDVNISGCWFYKLPHKDGDNNNVGSPFAKDFLPKMEDGTLQASIGGSSATRALEINKMISFWRNAHKRISSQKVVWLKKSELPRLITRDPEYEEENKFGAILPQVISAGTITRRAVEPTWLTASNARADRVGSELKAMVQVPPGYHIIGADVDSQELWIAAILGEAHFAGLHGCTAFGWMTLQGKKNCGTDLHSKTASTVGISREHAKVFNYGRIYGAGQPFAERLLMQFNHRLRQEQAAEKAKHMYAMTKGIRRYVLSEEGEWLVEEIGISVERGPENSVSLKDVKKIQRESLKKSRRKWNLVSHRIWTGGTESEMFNKLENIAMSPLPRTPVLGCCISRALEPSAVKGEFITSRVNWVVQSSAVDYLHLMLVAMKWLFEAYEIEGRFCISIHDEVRYLVQSKDRYRAALALQITNLLTRCMFAFKLGMHDLPQSVAFFSAVDIDKCLRKEVTMDCSTPSNPAGMEKRYGIPPGQALDIYDIIKITKGVL
;
A
#
# COMPACT_ATOMS: atom_id res chain seq x y z
N MET A 1 24.30 -11.76 25.35
CA MET A 1 23.91 -12.86 24.43
C MET A 1 23.45 -12.23 23.13
N ARG A 2 23.81 -12.81 21.98
CA ARG A 2 23.39 -12.38 20.65
C ARG A 2 22.68 -13.54 19.96
N PHE A 3 21.75 -13.25 19.06
CA PHE A 3 20.91 -14.26 18.42
C PHE A 3 20.91 -14.08 16.91
N MET A 4 20.76 -15.18 16.19
CA MET A 4 20.57 -15.20 14.75
C MET A 4 19.56 -16.30 14.43
N ASP A 5 18.52 -15.96 13.68
CA ASP A 5 17.47 -16.92 13.32
C ASP A 5 17.80 -17.66 12.01
N THR A 6 17.37 -18.91 11.92
CA THR A 6 17.56 -19.77 10.74
C THR A 6 16.79 -19.28 9.53
N MET A 7 15.67 -18.57 9.73
CA MET A 7 14.90 -18.00 8.63
C MET A 7 15.69 -16.91 7.90
N SER A 8 16.40 -16.05 8.63
CA SER A 8 17.29 -15.02 8.08
C SER A 8 18.41 -15.62 7.22
N MET A 9 19.05 -16.69 7.70
CA MET A 9 20.06 -17.42 6.91
C MET A 9 19.45 -18.04 5.66
N HIS A 10 18.30 -18.71 5.79
CA HIS A 10 17.59 -19.26 4.63
C HIS A 10 17.25 -18.19 3.59
N MET A 11 16.73 -17.04 4.01
CA MET A 11 16.40 -15.93 3.11
C MET A 11 17.63 -15.37 2.39
N ALA A 12 18.77 -15.24 3.10
CA ALA A 12 20.02 -14.80 2.50
C ALA A 12 20.59 -15.83 1.49
N ILE A 13 20.46 -17.13 1.76
CA ILE A 13 21.02 -18.20 0.91
C ILE A 13 20.11 -18.54 -0.26
N SER A 14 18.83 -18.83 0.00
CA SER A 14 17.88 -19.43 -0.95
C SER A 14 16.50 -18.77 -0.91
N GLY A 15 16.41 -17.51 -0.47
CA GLY A 15 15.16 -16.77 -0.45
C GLY A 15 14.60 -16.52 -1.85
N LEU A 16 13.29 -16.37 -1.94
CA LEU A 16 12.54 -16.11 -3.16
C LEU A 16 12.03 -14.67 -3.21
N THR A 17 11.99 -14.05 -4.40
CA THR A 17 11.26 -12.79 -4.59
C THR A 17 9.76 -13.00 -4.37
N GLY A 18 9.00 -11.91 -4.13
CA GLY A 18 7.55 -11.99 -4.01
C GLY A 18 6.86 -12.65 -5.21
N PHE A 19 7.35 -12.42 -6.43
CA PHE A 19 6.81 -13.04 -7.63
C PHE A 19 7.27 -14.50 -7.79
N GLN A 20 8.57 -14.79 -7.58
CA GLN A 20 9.07 -16.17 -7.57
C GLN A 20 8.33 -17.04 -6.55
N ARG A 21 8.00 -16.48 -5.38
CA ARG A 21 7.20 -17.15 -4.35
C ARG A 21 5.81 -17.53 -4.87
N SER A 22 5.13 -16.60 -5.56
CA SER A 22 3.81 -16.87 -6.18
C SER A 22 3.89 -17.98 -7.24
N LEU A 23 4.92 -17.94 -8.09
CA LEU A 23 5.16 -18.98 -9.10
C LEU A 23 5.49 -20.34 -8.47
N TRP A 24 6.33 -20.36 -7.45
CA TRP A 24 6.71 -21.58 -6.71
C TRP A 24 5.48 -22.22 -6.07
N MET A 25 4.65 -21.42 -5.38
CA MET A 25 3.38 -21.86 -4.79
C MET A 25 2.41 -22.43 -5.83
N ALA A 26 2.33 -21.78 -7.00
CA ALA A 26 1.48 -22.24 -8.09
C ALA A 26 1.99 -23.57 -8.69
N SER A 27 3.31 -23.76 -8.77
CA SER A 27 3.93 -24.98 -9.28
C SER A 27 3.80 -26.17 -8.32
N LYS A 28 4.00 -25.97 -7.01
CA LYS A 28 4.01 -27.05 -6.01
C LYS A 28 2.61 -27.38 -5.46
N TYR A 29 1.76 -26.38 -5.24
CA TYR A 29 0.43 -26.56 -4.62
C TYR A 29 -0.75 -26.40 -5.59
N GLY A 30 -0.52 -26.18 -6.89
CA GLY A 30 -1.57 -26.27 -7.92
C GLY A 30 -2.74 -25.29 -7.79
N LYS A 31 -2.57 -24.12 -7.15
CA LYS A 31 -3.66 -23.13 -7.00
C LYS A 31 -4.13 -22.61 -8.38
N LYS A 32 -5.44 -22.78 -8.66
CA LYS A 32 -6.09 -22.50 -9.98
C LYS A 32 -5.80 -21.11 -10.60
N LYS A 33 -5.63 -20.04 -9.80
CA LYS A 33 -5.33 -18.67 -10.30
C LYS A 33 -3.88 -18.54 -10.80
N GLY A 34 -2.90 -18.96 -10.00
CA GLY A 34 -1.48 -18.96 -10.41
C GLY A 34 -1.20 -19.94 -11.54
N LEU A 35 -2.02 -20.99 -11.70
CA LEU A 35 -1.89 -21.95 -12.79
C LEU A 35 -2.07 -21.32 -14.19
N GLN A 36 -2.86 -20.24 -14.34
CA GLN A 36 -3.01 -19.52 -15.61
C GLN A 36 -1.79 -18.67 -15.94
N GLU A 37 -1.25 -17.95 -14.96
CA GLU A 37 0.00 -17.18 -15.07
C GLU A 37 1.18 -18.12 -15.35
N VAL A 38 1.25 -19.25 -14.64
CA VAL A 38 2.22 -20.33 -14.86
C VAL A 38 2.03 -20.95 -16.24
N LYS A 39 0.81 -21.22 -16.72
CA LYS A 39 0.57 -21.72 -18.08
C LYS A 39 0.95 -20.71 -19.17
N GLN A 40 0.72 -19.40 -18.95
CA GLN A 40 1.16 -18.35 -19.86
C GLN A 40 2.69 -18.22 -19.87
N HIS A 41 3.32 -18.34 -18.70
CA HIS A 41 4.77 -18.36 -18.58
C HIS A 41 5.37 -19.60 -19.28
N ILE A 42 4.89 -20.81 -18.96
CA ILE A 42 5.31 -22.08 -19.58
C ILE A 42 5.14 -22.07 -21.10
N LYS A 43 4.02 -21.54 -21.62
CA LYS A 43 3.81 -21.40 -23.08
C LYS A 43 4.83 -20.48 -23.74
N LYS A 44 5.30 -19.44 -23.04
CA LYS A 44 6.28 -18.46 -23.56
C LYS A 44 7.72 -18.94 -23.40
N THR A 45 8.10 -19.56 -22.27
CA THR A 45 9.47 -20.04 -22.05
C THR A 45 9.82 -21.25 -22.92
N ARG A 46 8.82 -22.05 -23.33
CA ARG A 46 9.00 -23.11 -24.34
C ARG A 46 9.16 -22.59 -25.77
N SER A 47 8.83 -21.34 -26.09
CA SER A 47 8.82 -20.87 -27.50
C SER A 47 10.13 -20.23 -27.97
N LYS A 48 11.16 -20.15 -27.14
CA LYS A 48 12.48 -19.62 -27.53
C LYS A 48 13.59 -20.43 -26.86
N VAL A 49 14.16 -21.39 -27.62
CA VAL A 49 15.52 -22.01 -27.53
C VAL A 49 15.42 -23.54 -27.63
N ASP A 50 15.71 -24.08 -28.83
CA ASP A 50 16.05 -25.49 -29.03
C ASP A 50 17.54 -25.68 -28.67
N GLY A 51 17.78 -26.37 -27.56
CA GLY A 51 19.08 -26.77 -27.01
C GLY A 51 18.87 -27.77 -25.87
N PRO A 52 19.91 -28.48 -25.40
CA PRO A 52 19.75 -29.57 -24.41
C PRO A 52 19.01 -29.06 -23.17
N ALA A 53 18.02 -29.84 -22.75
CA ALA A 53 16.93 -29.44 -21.86
C ALA A 53 17.38 -29.16 -20.40
N ILE A 54 18.08 -28.05 -20.18
CA ILE A 54 18.25 -27.45 -18.86
C ILE A 54 17.08 -26.48 -18.67
N SER A 55 16.06 -26.96 -17.95
CA SER A 55 14.74 -26.37 -17.78
C SER A 55 14.81 -24.98 -17.12
N SER A 56 14.00 -24.04 -17.58
CA SER A 56 13.89 -22.66 -17.04
C SER A 56 13.37 -22.55 -15.59
N TRP A 57 13.35 -23.67 -14.86
CA TRP A 57 12.72 -23.83 -13.55
C TRP A 57 13.67 -24.45 -12.52
N ASP A 58 14.97 -24.56 -12.81
CA ASP A 58 15.95 -25.12 -11.88
C ASP A 58 15.97 -24.34 -10.55
N TRP A 59 15.67 -23.04 -10.60
CA TRP A 59 15.53 -22.19 -9.41
C TRP A 59 14.44 -22.66 -8.43
N VAL A 60 13.40 -23.38 -8.87
CA VAL A 60 12.32 -23.92 -7.98
C VAL A 60 12.81 -25.07 -7.12
N ASN A 61 13.80 -25.83 -7.58
CA ASN A 61 14.32 -26.99 -6.85
C ASN A 61 15.45 -26.63 -5.88
N ILE A 62 16.12 -25.49 -6.09
CA ILE A 62 17.21 -25.00 -5.23
C ILE A 62 16.74 -24.02 -4.14
N SER A 63 15.43 -23.75 -4.09
CA SER A 63 14.82 -22.78 -3.17
C SER A 63 13.50 -23.27 -2.61
N SER A 64 13.09 -22.67 -1.49
CA SER A 64 11.85 -23.00 -0.80
C SER A 64 11.18 -21.75 -0.25
N ILE A 65 9.93 -21.92 0.19
CA ILE A 65 9.20 -20.92 0.96
C ILE A 65 9.59 -20.98 2.44
N ASN A 66 9.22 -19.95 3.20
CA ASN A 66 9.64 -19.71 4.58
C ASN A 66 8.98 -20.65 5.62
N ASN A 67 8.56 -21.86 5.25
CA ASN A 67 7.99 -22.82 6.20
C ASN A 67 9.02 -23.90 6.56
N LEU A 68 8.99 -24.36 7.82
CA LEU A 68 10.00 -25.28 8.34
C LEU A 68 10.04 -26.61 7.56
N ALA A 69 8.89 -27.16 7.18
CA ALA A 69 8.80 -28.43 6.46
C ALA A 69 9.52 -28.40 5.10
N ASP A 70 9.30 -27.35 4.30
CA ASP A 70 9.91 -27.21 2.98
C ASP A 70 11.39 -26.82 3.09
N VAL A 71 11.78 -26.07 4.12
CA VAL A 71 13.19 -25.72 4.41
C VAL A 71 13.96 -26.95 4.87
N HIS A 72 13.42 -27.75 5.78
CA HIS A 72 14.02 -29.01 6.23
C HIS A 72 14.19 -29.98 5.06
N ALA A 73 13.16 -30.13 4.23
CA ALA A 73 13.22 -30.94 3.01
C ALA A 73 14.27 -30.45 2.00
N LEU A 74 14.55 -29.14 1.95
CA LEU A 74 15.55 -28.56 1.04
C LEU A 74 17.00 -28.81 1.49
N TYR A 75 17.30 -28.69 2.79
CA TYR A 75 18.68 -28.73 3.30
C TYR A 75 19.08 -30.08 3.89
N VAL A 76 18.20 -30.68 4.69
CA VAL A 76 18.49 -31.95 5.40
C VAL A 76 17.94 -33.14 4.60
N GLY A 77 16.75 -32.98 4.02
CA GLY A 77 15.98 -34.09 3.44
C GLY A 77 15.40 -35.01 4.54
N GLY A 78 14.44 -35.85 4.18
CA GLY A 78 13.81 -36.79 5.13
C GLY A 78 12.29 -36.89 5.02
N PRO A 79 11.63 -37.60 5.96
CA PRO A 79 10.18 -37.69 6.01
C PRO A 79 9.55 -36.32 6.27
N PRO A 80 8.38 -36.01 5.69
CA PRO A 80 7.72 -34.72 5.89
C PRO A 80 7.35 -34.53 7.36
N LEU A 81 7.63 -33.33 7.90
CA LEU A 81 7.19 -32.94 9.24
C LEU A 81 5.65 -32.93 9.30
N GLU A 82 5.10 -33.59 10.32
CA GLU A 82 3.67 -33.64 10.60
C GLU A 82 3.14 -32.23 10.92
N LYS A 83 1.96 -31.88 10.42
CA LYS A 83 1.38 -30.52 10.56
C LYS A 83 0.09 -30.52 11.37
N GLU A 84 -0.50 -31.68 11.62
CA GLU A 84 -1.81 -31.84 12.21
C GLU A 84 -1.81 -31.42 13.69
N ALA A 85 -0.80 -31.83 14.46
CA ALA A 85 -0.67 -31.50 15.89
C ALA A 85 -0.61 -29.99 16.17
N ARG A 86 -0.11 -29.19 15.22
CA ARG A 86 -0.06 -27.73 15.34
C ARG A 86 -1.45 -27.09 15.37
N GLU A 87 -2.45 -27.68 14.72
CA GLU A 87 -3.79 -27.08 14.67
C GLU A 87 -4.43 -26.98 16.05
N LEU A 88 -4.10 -27.88 16.98
CA LEU A 88 -4.54 -27.84 18.36
C LEU A 88 -4.05 -26.59 19.10
N PHE A 89 -2.82 -26.12 18.83
CA PHE A 89 -2.33 -24.86 19.42
C PHE A 89 -3.03 -23.62 18.87
N VAL A 90 -3.59 -23.70 17.66
CA VAL A 90 -4.21 -22.54 17.00
C VAL A 90 -5.72 -22.46 17.26
N LYS A 91 -6.40 -23.60 17.26
CA LYS A 91 -7.87 -23.69 17.36
C LYS A 91 -8.35 -24.33 18.67
N GLY A 92 -7.49 -25.07 19.35
CA GLY A 92 -7.83 -25.80 20.58
C GLY A 92 -7.91 -24.90 21.80
N SER A 93 -8.54 -25.44 22.84
CA SER A 93 -8.62 -24.81 24.16
C SER A 93 -7.44 -25.21 25.05
N MET A 94 -7.21 -24.46 26.14
CA MET A 94 -6.18 -24.80 27.12
C MET A 94 -6.42 -26.19 27.75
N SER A 95 -7.67 -26.63 27.85
CA SER A 95 -8.02 -27.99 28.30
C SER A 95 -7.53 -29.06 27.32
N ASP A 96 -7.70 -28.84 26.02
CA ASP A 96 -7.30 -29.81 24.98
C ASP A 96 -5.77 -29.96 24.93
N ILE A 97 -5.05 -28.84 25.10
CA ILE A 97 -3.57 -28.85 25.21
C ILE A 97 -3.13 -29.64 26.45
N ARG A 98 -3.87 -29.54 27.56
CA ARG A 98 -3.54 -30.27 28.79
C ARG A 98 -3.76 -31.77 28.63
N THR A 99 -4.78 -32.20 27.89
CA THR A 99 -5.05 -33.63 27.66
C THR A 99 -4.02 -34.28 26.73
N GLU A 100 -3.55 -33.57 25.71
CA GLU A 100 -2.58 -34.08 24.72
C GLU A 100 -1.15 -33.56 24.95
N PHE A 101 -0.83 -33.10 26.17
CA PHE A 101 0.41 -32.38 26.46
C PHE A 101 1.68 -33.11 26.01
N GLN A 102 1.79 -34.41 26.29
CA GLN A 102 3.00 -35.19 25.97
C GLN A 102 3.23 -35.31 24.46
N GLU A 103 2.16 -35.50 23.68
CA GLU A 103 2.27 -35.58 22.21
C GLU A 103 2.62 -34.21 21.62
N LEU A 104 1.97 -33.15 22.10
CA LEU A 104 2.23 -31.78 21.66
C LEU A 104 3.65 -31.31 22.03
N MET A 105 4.17 -31.63 23.21
CA MET A 105 5.53 -31.26 23.59
C MET A 105 6.59 -32.08 22.86
N LYS A 106 6.31 -33.36 22.54
CA LYS A 106 7.16 -34.16 21.65
C LYS A 106 7.20 -33.54 20.26
N TYR A 107 6.07 -33.11 19.71
CA TYR A 107 5.99 -32.37 18.46
C TYR A 107 6.85 -31.09 18.50
N CYS A 108 6.70 -30.27 19.55
CA CYS A 108 7.53 -29.07 19.73
C CYS A 108 9.04 -29.38 19.80
N ALA A 109 9.42 -30.45 20.49
CA ALA A 109 10.82 -30.87 20.59
C ALA A 109 11.39 -31.32 19.24
N LEU A 110 10.61 -32.07 18.46
CA LEU A 110 10.99 -32.50 17.10
C LEU A 110 11.13 -31.30 16.15
N ASP A 111 10.25 -30.30 16.24
CA ASP A 111 10.35 -29.06 15.46
C ASP A 111 11.61 -28.26 15.81
N VAL A 112 11.97 -28.19 17.10
CA VAL A 112 13.23 -27.56 17.55
C VAL A 112 14.44 -28.34 17.05
N GLN A 113 14.41 -29.67 17.12
CA GLN A 113 15.46 -30.52 16.59
C GLN A 113 15.64 -30.31 15.08
N ALA A 114 14.56 -30.35 14.30
CA ALA A 114 14.58 -30.11 12.87
C ALA A 114 15.15 -28.71 12.53
N THR A 115 14.80 -27.70 13.34
CA THR A 115 15.36 -26.35 13.19
C THR A 115 16.88 -26.31 13.46
N HIS A 116 17.35 -27.07 14.44
CA HIS A 116 18.78 -27.19 14.74
C HIS A 116 19.56 -27.94 13.65
N GLU A 117 19.01 -29.03 13.12
CA GLU A 117 19.59 -29.75 11.97
C GLU A 117 19.72 -28.83 10.75
N VAL A 118 18.67 -28.06 10.46
CA VAL A 118 18.71 -27.04 9.39
C VAL A 118 19.78 -25.98 9.65
N PHE A 119 19.95 -25.54 10.90
CA PHE A 119 21.00 -24.57 11.26
C PHE A 119 22.40 -25.09 10.96
N LEU A 120 22.69 -26.35 11.31
CA LEU A 120 24.00 -26.97 11.11
C LEU A 120 24.41 -27.00 9.63
N GLU A 121 23.46 -27.27 8.74
CA GLU A 121 23.69 -27.25 7.28
C GLU A 121 23.76 -25.83 6.71
N GLN A 122 22.91 -24.92 7.20
CA GLN A 122 22.84 -23.55 6.66
C GLN A 122 24.03 -22.68 7.05
N PHE A 123 24.55 -22.82 8.27
CA PHE A 123 25.56 -21.89 8.80
C PHE A 123 26.87 -21.89 7.97
N PRO A 124 27.46 -23.04 7.59
CA PRO A 124 28.63 -23.05 6.70
C PRO A 124 28.37 -22.40 5.34
N ILE A 125 27.21 -22.69 4.73
CA ILE A 125 26.80 -22.11 3.45
C ILE A 125 26.63 -20.59 3.57
N PHE A 126 26.06 -20.12 4.69
CA PHE A 126 25.93 -18.69 4.96
C PHE A 126 27.30 -18.01 5.01
N MET A 127 28.27 -18.60 5.72
CA MET A 127 29.63 -18.08 5.83
C MET A 127 30.38 -18.08 4.49
N GLU A 128 30.15 -19.06 3.63
CA GLU A 128 30.74 -19.08 2.28
C GLU A 128 30.15 -17.96 1.40
N ARG A 129 28.83 -17.76 1.47
CA ARG A 129 28.12 -16.78 0.62
C ARG A 129 28.23 -15.34 1.12
N CYS A 130 28.38 -15.15 2.43
CA CYS A 130 28.63 -13.88 3.08
C CYS A 130 30.01 -13.93 3.75
N PRO A 131 31.10 -13.86 2.95
CA PRO A 131 32.45 -14.15 3.45
C PRO A 131 32.98 -13.10 4.43
N HIS A 132 32.43 -11.88 4.42
CA HIS A 132 32.94 -10.80 5.26
C HIS A 132 32.37 -10.88 6.69
N PRO A 133 33.21 -10.87 7.74
CA PRO A 133 32.76 -11.05 9.13
C PRO A 133 31.83 -9.93 9.62
N VAL A 134 31.95 -8.73 9.06
CA VAL A 134 31.06 -7.59 9.37
C VAL A 134 29.59 -7.92 9.08
N THR A 135 29.28 -8.71 8.06
CA THR A 135 27.88 -9.09 7.77
C THR A 135 27.30 -9.88 8.93
N LEU A 136 28.01 -10.89 9.43
CA LEU A 136 27.57 -11.68 10.57
C LEU A 136 27.47 -10.81 11.84
N ALA A 137 28.50 -10.00 12.12
CA ALA A 137 28.53 -9.14 13.31
C ALA A 137 27.40 -8.09 13.30
N GLY A 138 27.14 -7.48 12.14
CA GLY A 138 26.04 -6.53 11.95
C GLY A 138 24.68 -7.18 12.17
N MET A 139 24.44 -8.36 11.59
CA MET A 139 23.20 -9.11 11.80
C MET A 139 22.98 -9.49 13.26
N LEU A 140 24.05 -9.87 13.97
CA LEU A 140 23.97 -10.21 15.39
C LEU A 140 23.61 -9.01 16.28
N GLU A 141 24.05 -7.80 15.94
CA GLU A 141 23.63 -6.56 16.64
C GLU A 141 22.19 -6.16 16.26
N MET A 142 21.80 -6.33 14.99
CA MET A 142 20.42 -6.09 14.53
C MET A 142 19.40 -6.99 15.20
N GLY A 143 19.79 -8.22 15.57
CA GLY A 143 18.94 -9.19 16.27
C GLY A 143 18.69 -8.88 17.75
N VAL A 144 19.24 -7.78 18.30
CA VAL A 144 19.12 -7.43 19.71
C VAL A 144 18.51 -6.02 19.91
N PRO A 145 17.41 -5.67 19.20
CA PRO A 145 16.77 -4.37 19.33
C PRO A 145 16.17 -4.20 20.73
N TYR A 146 16.09 -2.96 21.19
CA TYR A 146 15.57 -2.62 22.51
C TYR A 146 14.86 -1.27 22.47
N LEU A 147 13.54 -1.28 22.67
CA LEU A 147 12.74 -0.06 22.66
C LEU A 147 12.29 0.26 24.10
N PRO A 148 12.85 1.29 24.75
CA PRO A 148 12.41 1.68 26.08
C PRO A 148 11.00 2.28 26.04
N ILE A 149 10.20 1.94 27.04
CA ILE A 149 8.85 2.48 27.24
C ILE A 149 8.61 2.75 28.73
N ASN A 150 7.58 3.55 29.00
CA ASN A 150 7.07 3.78 30.35
C ASN A 150 5.54 3.61 30.36
N GLN A 151 4.89 3.90 31.49
CA GLN A 151 3.43 3.83 31.66
C GLN A 151 2.61 4.56 30.58
N ASN A 152 3.21 5.54 29.88
CA ASN A 152 2.55 6.25 28.79
C ASN A 152 2.20 5.33 27.61
N TRP A 153 2.84 4.16 27.49
CA TRP A 153 2.49 3.17 26.49
C TRP A 153 1.05 2.64 26.63
N GLU A 154 0.65 2.24 27.85
CA GLU A 154 -0.71 1.75 28.13
C GLU A 154 -1.71 2.89 27.91
N LYS A 155 -1.40 4.08 28.45
CA LYS A 155 -2.20 5.29 28.26
C LYS A 155 -2.40 5.64 26.78
N TYR A 156 -1.35 5.57 25.98
CA TYR A 156 -1.42 5.82 24.55
C TYR A 156 -2.33 4.83 23.82
N VAL A 157 -2.20 3.53 24.09
CA VAL A 157 -3.02 2.50 23.45
C VAL A 157 -4.51 2.72 23.78
N ASP A 158 -4.81 2.99 25.05
CA ASP A 158 -6.18 3.22 25.52
C ASP A 158 -6.77 4.50 24.95
N GLU A 159 -6.01 5.60 24.93
CA GLU A 159 -6.45 6.89 24.40
C GLU A 159 -6.66 6.84 22.90
N ALA A 160 -5.72 6.25 22.14
CA ALA A 160 -5.86 6.09 20.71
C ALA A 160 -7.05 5.19 20.34
N GLN A 161 -7.29 4.13 21.12
CA GLN A 161 -8.47 3.28 20.95
C GLN A 161 -9.76 4.03 21.27
N THR A 162 -9.79 4.80 22.35
CA THR A 162 -10.94 5.62 22.76
C THR A 162 -11.26 6.68 21.71
N THR A 163 -10.28 7.44 21.25
CA THR A 163 -10.44 8.43 20.18
C THR A 163 -10.93 7.79 18.88
N TYR A 164 -10.40 6.61 18.53
CA TYR A 164 -10.88 5.85 17.37
C TYR A 164 -12.37 5.50 17.52
N GLU A 165 -12.80 5.01 18.68
CA GLU A 165 -14.20 4.64 18.93
C GLU A 165 -15.13 5.86 18.94
N GLU A 166 -14.70 6.97 19.52
CA GLU A 166 -15.44 8.24 19.52
C GLU A 166 -15.64 8.77 18.10
N LEU A 167 -14.56 8.83 17.31
CA LEU A 167 -14.63 9.23 15.90
C LEU A 167 -15.49 8.25 15.10
N GLN A 168 -15.39 6.94 15.34
CA GLN A 168 -16.26 5.96 14.68
C GLN A 168 -17.74 6.17 15.04
N LYS A 169 -18.04 6.49 16.30
CA LYS A 169 -19.40 6.83 16.75
C LYS A 169 -19.88 8.14 16.11
N GLU A 170 -19.05 9.18 16.05
CA GLU A 170 -19.34 10.45 15.39
C GLU A 170 -19.65 10.25 13.90
N MET A 171 -18.80 9.51 13.19
CA MET A 171 -19.00 9.18 11.79
C MET A 171 -20.30 8.41 11.57
N LYS A 172 -20.58 7.39 12.41
CA LYS A 172 -21.86 6.67 12.36
C LYS A 172 -23.05 7.61 12.56
N LYS A 173 -23.01 8.53 13.52
CA LYS A 173 -24.06 9.54 13.74
C LYS A 173 -24.25 10.45 12.51
N SER A 174 -23.16 10.93 11.91
CA SER A 174 -23.23 11.73 10.68
C SER A 174 -23.87 10.94 9.54
N LEU A 175 -23.51 9.67 9.37
CA LEU A 175 -24.12 8.78 8.37
C LEU A 175 -25.61 8.53 8.66
N MET A 176 -25.99 8.33 9.93
CA MET A 176 -27.39 8.19 10.33
C MET A 176 -28.20 9.44 9.99
N ASN A 177 -27.66 10.63 10.26
CA ASN A 177 -28.30 11.89 9.93
C ASN A 177 -28.49 12.05 8.41
N LEU A 178 -27.49 11.66 7.61
CA LEU A 178 -27.61 11.65 6.14
C LEU A 178 -28.70 10.68 5.67
N ALA A 179 -28.78 9.48 6.25
CA ALA A 179 -29.83 8.51 5.93
C ALA A 179 -31.23 9.01 6.31
N ASN A 180 -31.37 9.65 7.48
CA ASN A 180 -32.62 10.25 7.95
C ASN A 180 -33.08 11.39 7.03
N ASN A 181 -32.16 12.30 6.68
CA ASN A 181 -32.44 13.41 5.77
C ASN A 181 -32.81 12.92 4.37
N ALA A 182 -32.14 11.88 3.87
CA ALA A 182 -32.50 11.24 2.62
C ALA A 182 -33.92 10.66 2.69
N CYS A 183 -34.29 9.97 3.78
CA CYS A 183 -35.63 9.40 3.94
C CYS A 183 -36.75 10.47 3.90
N GLN A 184 -36.48 11.71 4.34
CA GLN A 184 -37.45 12.81 4.28
C GLN A 184 -37.83 13.20 2.85
N LEU A 185 -36.99 12.90 1.85
CA LEU A 185 -37.26 13.18 0.43
C LEU A 185 -38.45 12.39 -0.13
N LEU A 186 -38.92 11.36 0.57
CA LEU A 186 -40.11 10.58 0.23
C LEU A 186 -41.40 11.44 0.26
N ALA A 187 -41.49 12.44 1.15
CA ALA A 187 -42.73 13.18 1.38
C ALA A 187 -43.20 14.04 0.19
N LYS A 188 -42.33 14.30 -0.79
CA LYS A 188 -42.62 15.12 -1.98
C LYS A 188 -42.15 14.50 -3.30
N ASP A 189 -41.82 13.21 -3.30
CA ASP A 189 -41.14 12.56 -4.44
C ASP A 189 -39.85 13.28 -4.89
N ALA A 190 -39.25 14.08 -4.02
CA ALA A 190 -38.09 14.93 -4.33
C ALA A 190 -36.83 14.11 -4.64
N TYR A 191 -36.82 12.82 -4.27
CA TYR A 191 -35.74 11.89 -4.60
C TYR A 191 -35.61 11.63 -6.11
N LYS A 192 -36.68 11.83 -6.91
CA LYS A 192 -36.65 11.64 -8.38
C LYS A 192 -35.76 12.67 -9.07
N GLU A 193 -35.62 13.86 -8.48
CA GLU A 193 -34.76 14.94 -8.95
C GLU A 193 -33.35 14.90 -8.35
N ASP A 194 -33.08 14.02 -7.37
CA ASP A 194 -31.78 13.89 -6.71
C ASP A 194 -30.82 13.02 -7.56
N PRO A 195 -29.67 13.54 -8.01
CA PRO A 195 -28.73 12.82 -8.89
C PRO A 195 -28.11 11.52 -8.33
N TRP A 196 -28.14 11.31 -7.02
CA TRP A 196 -27.53 10.15 -6.36
C TRP A 196 -28.54 9.12 -5.84
N LEU A 197 -29.77 9.54 -5.51
CA LEU A 197 -30.74 8.72 -4.78
C LEU A 197 -31.93 8.24 -5.64
N TRP A 198 -32.03 8.71 -6.88
CA TRP A 198 -33.12 8.39 -7.80
C TRP A 198 -33.23 6.90 -8.15
N ASP A 199 -32.12 6.16 -8.11
CA ASP A 199 -32.02 4.75 -8.52
C ASP A 199 -32.17 3.75 -7.35
N LEU A 200 -32.62 4.21 -6.19
CA LEU A 200 -32.82 3.37 -4.99
C LEU A 200 -34.24 2.78 -4.89
N GLU A 201 -34.39 1.71 -4.12
CA GLU A 201 -35.68 1.04 -3.85
C GLU A 201 -36.56 1.89 -2.88
N TRP A 202 -37.40 2.77 -3.41
CA TRP A 202 -38.29 3.64 -2.61
C TRP A 202 -39.64 3.01 -2.23
N ASP A 203 -39.91 1.77 -2.64
CA ASP A 203 -41.17 1.07 -2.33
C ASP A 203 -41.41 0.94 -0.82
N THR A 204 -42.61 1.33 -0.39
CA THR A 204 -43.03 1.26 1.01
C THR A 204 -43.94 0.04 1.23
N HIS A 205 -43.86 -0.56 2.42
CA HIS A 205 -44.86 -1.56 2.80
C HIS A 205 -46.03 -0.87 3.49
N GLU A 206 -47.23 -1.08 2.93
CA GLU A 206 -48.48 -0.64 3.56
C GLU A 206 -48.74 -1.41 4.86
N PHE A 207 -49.28 -0.70 5.85
CA PHE A 207 -49.62 -1.23 7.16
C PHE A 207 -50.76 -2.25 7.06
N LYS A 208 -50.46 -3.55 7.17
CA LYS A 208 -51.52 -4.60 7.12
C LYS A 208 -52.22 -4.79 8.47
N GLN A 209 -53.45 -4.30 8.58
CA GLN A 209 -54.34 -4.51 9.72
C GLN A 209 -54.88 -5.96 9.80
N LYS A 210 -55.30 -6.38 11.00
CA LYS A 210 -55.84 -7.73 11.24
C LYS A 210 -57.25 -7.80 10.65
N LYS A 211 -57.41 -8.39 9.46
CA LYS A 211 -58.74 -8.66 8.88
C LYS A 211 -59.59 -9.47 9.87
N VAL A 212 -60.77 -8.95 10.21
CA VAL A 212 -61.80 -9.67 10.96
C VAL A 212 -62.13 -10.96 10.22
N LYS A 213 -62.08 -12.12 10.89
CA LYS A 213 -62.66 -13.35 10.33
C LYS A 213 -64.17 -13.17 10.35
N ILE A 214 -64.75 -12.72 9.23
CA ILE A 214 -66.19 -12.81 9.02
C ILE A 214 -66.52 -14.31 9.01
N SER A 215 -67.35 -14.76 9.95
CA SER A 215 -67.80 -16.15 10.02
C SER A 215 -68.59 -16.49 8.74
N LYS A 216 -68.47 -17.74 8.29
CA LYS A 216 -69.03 -18.28 7.02
C LYS A 216 -70.56 -18.17 6.83
N LYS A 217 -71.30 -17.46 7.70
CA LYS A 217 -72.78 -17.38 7.67
C LYS A 217 -73.37 -16.13 7.01
N GLN A 218 -72.56 -15.22 6.47
CA GLN A 218 -73.01 -14.02 5.74
C GLN A 218 -72.49 -13.94 4.30
N LYS A 219 -71.99 -15.05 3.74
CA LYS A 219 -71.47 -15.09 2.37
C LYS A 219 -72.53 -15.46 1.32
N ASP A 220 -73.65 -16.05 1.74
CA ASP A 220 -74.69 -16.53 0.81
C ASP A 220 -75.81 -15.50 0.50
N LEU A 221 -75.63 -14.23 0.88
CA LEU A 221 -76.60 -13.15 0.61
C LEU A 221 -76.02 -11.97 -0.19
N LYS A 222 -74.77 -12.07 -0.66
CA LYS A 222 -74.10 -11.01 -1.47
C LYS A 222 -73.64 -11.43 -2.86
N ASP A 223 -73.82 -12.71 -3.24
CA ASP A 223 -73.46 -13.20 -4.59
C ASP A 223 -74.61 -13.03 -5.62
N SER A 224 -75.67 -12.27 -5.32
CA SER A 224 -76.82 -12.07 -6.23
C SER A 224 -77.02 -10.65 -6.76
N VAL A 225 -76.12 -9.69 -6.50
CA VAL A 225 -76.22 -8.33 -7.07
C VAL A 225 -74.84 -7.73 -7.36
N GLU A 226 -74.12 -8.23 -8.36
CA GLU A 226 -73.11 -7.43 -9.09
C GLU A 226 -73.08 -7.87 -10.56
N ASN A 227 -74.11 -7.43 -11.30
CA ASN A 227 -74.01 -7.21 -12.74
C ASN A 227 -74.66 -5.85 -13.01
N VAL A 228 -73.92 -5.00 -13.76
CA VAL A 228 -74.25 -3.66 -14.27
C VAL A 228 -73.89 -2.46 -13.37
N GLY A 229 -72.81 -1.77 -13.77
CA GLY A 229 -72.85 -0.37 -14.22
C GLY A 229 -72.90 0.77 -13.19
N GLU A 230 -71.94 1.69 -13.32
CA GLU A 230 -71.80 2.98 -12.62
C GLU A 230 -73.08 3.83 -12.57
N GLN A 231 -73.39 4.47 -11.43
CA GLN A 231 -73.83 5.88 -11.35
C GLN A 231 -73.96 6.42 -9.91
N LYS A 232 -73.89 7.75 -9.81
CA LYS A 232 -73.80 8.65 -8.65
C LYS A 232 -75.10 8.83 -7.82
N LEU A 233 -74.88 9.41 -6.63
CA LEU A 233 -75.73 10.35 -5.84
C LEU A 233 -76.60 9.80 -4.68
N SER A 234 -76.30 10.35 -3.49
CA SER A 234 -77.17 10.88 -2.41
C SER A 234 -78.52 10.21 -2.08
N GLU A 235 -78.76 9.90 -0.80
CA GLU A 235 -79.71 10.61 0.09
C GLU A 235 -79.93 9.89 1.45
N LEU A 236 -80.53 10.65 2.36
CA LEU A 236 -80.66 10.54 3.82
C LEU A 236 -81.71 9.52 4.35
N ASN A 237 -81.58 9.23 5.65
CA ASN A 237 -82.64 8.91 6.65
C ASN A 237 -83.41 7.58 6.44
N GLU A 238 -84.02 6.91 7.41
CA GLU A 238 -84.31 7.07 8.85
C GLU A 238 -84.85 5.70 9.32
N GLY A 239 -84.96 5.46 10.63
CA GLY A 239 -85.86 4.41 11.13
C GLY A 239 -85.41 3.70 12.40
N ALA A 240 -85.44 4.42 13.52
CA ALA A 240 -85.54 3.78 14.83
C ALA A 240 -86.95 3.20 15.02
N GLY A 241 -87.05 1.96 15.46
CA GLY A 241 -88.28 1.30 15.93
C GLY A 241 -88.01 0.56 17.24
N PRO A 242 -88.99 0.45 18.15
CA PRO A 242 -88.79 0.49 19.60
C PRO A 242 -88.43 -0.86 20.24
N PRO A 243 -87.98 -0.88 21.51
CA PRO A 243 -87.47 -2.07 22.17
C PRO A 243 -88.60 -2.91 22.78
N THR A 244 -88.44 -4.22 22.80
CA THR A 244 -89.28 -5.14 23.57
C THR A 244 -88.58 -5.46 24.90
N GLU A 245 -89.28 -5.21 26.00
CA GLU A 245 -88.86 -5.52 27.36
C GLU A 245 -89.10 -7.01 27.65
N GLU A 246 -88.09 -7.71 28.19
CA GLU A 246 -88.16 -8.35 29.51
C GLU A 246 -86.80 -9.02 29.86
N GLU A 247 -86.31 -8.61 31.03
CA GLU A 247 -85.49 -9.32 32.02
C GLU A 247 -83.98 -9.59 31.80
N GLU A 248 -83.21 -8.65 32.36
CA GLU A 248 -82.27 -8.90 33.47
C GLU A 248 -81.23 -10.02 33.33
N SER A 249 -80.10 -9.64 32.75
CA SER A 249 -78.84 -9.69 33.49
C SER A 249 -77.91 -8.62 32.90
N GLN A 250 -77.68 -7.53 33.65
CA GLN A 250 -76.70 -6.51 33.28
C GLN A 250 -75.38 -7.21 32.93
N PRO A 251 -74.90 -7.18 31.67
CA PRO A 251 -73.54 -7.55 31.40
C PRO A 251 -72.70 -6.47 32.08
N LEU A 252 -71.91 -6.86 33.08
CA LEU A 252 -70.93 -6.03 33.79
C LEU A 252 -70.34 -5.01 32.81
N ALA A 253 -70.37 -3.70 33.09
CA ALA A 253 -69.91 -2.67 32.15
C ALA A 253 -68.50 -2.96 31.59
N SER A 254 -67.68 -3.69 32.34
CA SER A 254 -66.38 -4.23 31.92
C SER A 254 -66.44 -5.28 30.79
N LYS A 255 -67.49 -6.11 30.69
CA LYS A 255 -67.73 -7.03 29.55
C LYS A 255 -68.11 -6.26 28.29
N ILE A 256 -69.01 -5.29 28.38
CA ILE A 256 -69.39 -4.42 27.25
C ILE A 256 -68.19 -3.57 26.81
N TYR A 257 -67.37 -3.11 27.77
CA TYR A 257 -66.13 -2.39 27.49
C TYR A 257 -65.05 -3.31 26.89
N LEU A 258 -64.92 -4.55 27.36
CA LEU A 258 -64.02 -5.56 26.77
C LEU A 258 -64.47 -6.00 25.38
N GLU A 259 -65.78 -6.10 25.13
CA GLU A 259 -66.32 -6.39 23.81
C GLU A 259 -66.15 -5.19 22.89
N ASN A 260 -66.37 -3.97 23.35
CA ASN A 260 -66.02 -2.76 22.60
C ASN A 260 -64.51 -2.67 22.31
N LEU A 261 -63.64 -3.03 23.26
CA LEU A 261 -62.20 -3.12 23.03
C LEU A 261 -61.85 -4.23 22.03
N LYS A 262 -62.53 -5.38 22.11
CA LYS A 262 -62.36 -6.50 21.18
C LYS A 262 -62.86 -6.20 19.76
N HIS A 263 -63.95 -5.45 19.63
CA HIS A 263 -64.58 -5.13 18.34
C HIS A 263 -64.06 -3.84 17.71
N LYS A 264 -63.66 -2.83 18.49
CA LYS A 264 -63.14 -1.55 17.98
C LYS A 264 -61.62 -1.50 17.96
N THR A 265 -60.94 -1.97 19.00
CA THR A 265 -59.48 -1.79 19.15
C THR A 265 -58.68 -2.96 18.62
N LEU A 266 -59.17 -4.19 18.78
CA LEU A 266 -58.47 -5.42 18.36
C LEU A 266 -58.32 -5.61 16.83
N PRO A 267 -59.24 -5.12 15.96
CA PRO A 267 -59.02 -5.07 14.51
C PRO A 267 -57.99 -4.00 14.09
N LEU A 268 -57.86 -2.94 14.89
CA LEU A 268 -56.88 -1.87 14.70
C LEU A 268 -55.46 -2.27 15.14
N LEU A 269 -55.33 -3.36 15.91
CA LEU A 269 -54.03 -3.91 16.31
C LEU A 269 -53.30 -4.58 15.11
N PRO A 270 -51.97 -4.43 15.00
CA PRO A 270 -51.18 -5.08 13.95
C PRO A 270 -51.34 -6.60 13.96
N LYS A 271 -51.49 -7.23 12.78
CA LYS A 271 -51.55 -8.71 12.66
C LYS A 271 -50.23 -9.39 13.04
N ARG A 272 -49.11 -8.67 12.88
CA ARG A 272 -47.71 -9.00 13.23
C ARG A 272 -46.97 -7.67 13.41
N ASN A 273 -46.01 -7.57 14.32
CA ASN A 273 -45.15 -6.39 14.42
C ASN A 273 -44.38 -6.23 13.10
N GLN A 274 -44.84 -5.31 12.25
CA GLN A 274 -44.20 -5.02 10.97
C GLN A 274 -43.03 -4.08 11.22
N HIS A 275 -41.86 -4.41 10.68
CA HIS A 275 -40.66 -3.60 10.85
C HIS A 275 -40.78 -2.31 10.01
N LEU A 276 -40.95 -1.18 10.70
CA LEU A 276 -41.00 0.19 10.15
C LEU A 276 -41.90 0.34 8.89
N PRO A 277 -43.22 0.14 9.00
CA PRO A 277 -44.15 0.36 7.88
C PRO A 277 -44.11 1.83 7.40
N GLY A 278 -44.32 2.05 6.09
CA GLY A 278 -44.26 3.39 5.47
C GLY A 278 -42.85 3.93 5.16
N HIS A 279 -41.77 3.21 5.52
CA HIS A 279 -40.39 3.57 5.16
C HIS A 279 -39.89 2.77 3.95
N PRO A 280 -38.97 3.33 3.13
CA PRO A 280 -38.48 2.66 1.93
C PRO A 280 -37.66 1.41 2.28
N GLY A 281 -37.60 0.45 1.35
CA GLY A 281 -36.93 -0.84 1.53
C GLY A 281 -35.46 -0.71 1.94
N TRP A 282 -34.72 0.23 1.36
CA TRP A 282 -33.32 0.48 1.69
C TRP A 282 -33.13 1.01 3.11
N TYR A 283 -34.02 1.88 3.60
CA TYR A 283 -33.92 2.48 4.94
C TYR A 283 -34.25 1.47 6.03
N ARG A 284 -35.25 0.61 5.80
CA ARG A 284 -35.59 -0.50 6.69
C ARG A 284 -34.41 -1.46 6.87
N LYS A 285 -33.66 -1.76 5.81
CA LYS A 285 -32.45 -2.59 5.87
C LYS A 285 -31.35 -1.99 6.78
N LEU A 286 -31.36 -0.67 7.03
CA LEU A 286 -30.39 0.01 7.90
C LEU A 286 -30.79 0.02 9.38
N CYS A 287 -32.06 -0.25 9.71
CA CYS A 287 -32.55 -0.22 11.08
C CYS A 287 -32.58 -1.64 11.66
N PRO A 288 -32.08 -1.86 12.89
CA PRO A 288 -32.20 -3.16 13.56
C PRO A 288 -33.68 -3.53 13.79
N LYS A 289 -33.97 -4.83 13.85
CA LYS A 289 -35.33 -5.32 14.13
C LYS A 289 -35.63 -5.21 15.61
N LEU A 290 -36.88 -4.96 15.97
CA LEU A 290 -37.30 -4.77 17.36
C LEU A 290 -37.03 -5.99 18.26
N ASP A 291 -36.92 -7.18 17.65
CA ASP A 291 -36.64 -8.45 18.32
C ASP A 291 -35.14 -8.72 18.52
N ASP A 292 -34.26 -7.80 18.09
CA ASP A 292 -32.80 -7.93 18.18
C ASP A 292 -32.31 -7.48 19.57
N PRO A 293 -31.46 -8.27 20.28
CA PRO A 293 -30.92 -7.88 21.58
C PRO A 293 -30.12 -6.56 21.56
N ASP A 294 -29.55 -6.19 20.41
CA ASP A 294 -28.79 -4.95 20.22
C ASP A 294 -29.64 -3.82 19.58
N TRP A 295 -30.97 -3.84 19.77
CA TRP A 295 -31.86 -2.86 19.15
C TRP A 295 -31.61 -1.43 19.66
N VAL A 296 -31.37 -0.53 18.70
CA VAL A 296 -31.22 0.91 18.93
C VAL A 296 -32.08 1.66 17.89
N PRO A 297 -32.76 2.76 18.28
CA PRO A 297 -33.56 3.54 17.34
C PRO A 297 -32.72 4.19 16.23
N GLY A 298 -33.19 4.07 14.99
CA GLY A 298 -32.59 4.72 13.81
C GLY A 298 -31.76 3.78 12.90
N PRO A 299 -31.18 4.31 11.81
CA PRO A 299 -30.43 3.52 10.82
C PRO A 299 -29.01 3.17 11.29
N VAL A 300 -28.90 2.43 12.40
CA VAL A 300 -27.63 2.14 13.09
C VAL A 300 -26.71 1.19 12.33
N LEU A 301 -27.26 0.36 11.44
CA LEU A 301 -26.50 -0.64 10.67
C LEU A 301 -25.72 -0.03 9.49
N ILE A 302 -25.80 1.29 9.28
CA ILE A 302 -25.06 1.97 8.21
C ILE A 302 -23.54 1.85 8.41
N SER A 303 -22.84 1.49 7.34
CA SER A 303 -21.38 1.40 7.34
C SER A 303 -20.78 1.86 6.01
N LEU A 304 -19.51 2.28 6.02
CA LEU A 304 -18.78 2.68 4.81
C LEU A 304 -18.62 1.55 3.79
N GLN A 305 -18.80 0.29 4.19
CA GLN A 305 -18.72 -0.86 3.28
C GLN A 305 -20.00 -1.04 2.45
N MET A 306 -21.12 -0.42 2.87
CA MET A 306 -22.37 -0.53 2.13
C MET A 306 -22.31 0.28 0.84
N ARG A 307 -22.83 -0.28 -0.25
CA ARG A 307 -22.93 0.40 -1.55
C ARG A 307 -23.79 1.67 -1.51
N LEU A 308 -24.69 1.75 -0.54
CA LEU A 308 -25.58 2.90 -0.34
C LEU A 308 -24.83 4.12 0.20
N THR A 309 -23.76 3.92 0.98
CA THR A 309 -23.10 4.99 1.73
C THR A 309 -22.47 6.07 0.85
N PRO A 310 -21.74 5.75 -0.24
CA PRO A 310 -21.24 6.77 -1.18
C PRO A 310 -22.34 7.64 -1.81
N LYS A 311 -23.53 7.07 -2.03
CA LYS A 311 -24.68 7.81 -2.59
C LYS A 311 -25.32 8.73 -1.55
N LEU A 312 -25.50 8.25 -0.32
CA LEU A 312 -26.00 9.08 0.80
C LEU A 312 -25.07 10.24 1.14
N MET A 313 -23.75 10.05 0.95
CA MET A 313 -22.75 11.10 1.12
C MET A 313 -22.64 12.04 -0.09
N ARG A 314 -23.40 11.78 -1.17
CA ARG A 314 -23.41 12.55 -2.42
C ARG A 314 -22.00 12.84 -2.94
N LEU A 315 -21.19 11.79 -3.03
CA LEU A 315 -19.80 11.91 -3.47
C LEU A 315 -19.70 12.26 -4.96
N THR A 316 -18.73 13.10 -5.28
CA THR A 316 -18.39 13.55 -6.62
C THR A 316 -16.95 13.22 -6.97
N TRP A 317 -16.71 12.95 -8.26
CA TRP A 317 -15.38 12.82 -8.85
C TRP A 317 -15.18 13.96 -9.87
N ASP A 318 -14.25 14.89 -9.62
CA ASP A 318 -14.08 16.11 -10.45
C ASP A 318 -15.41 16.87 -10.68
N GLY A 319 -16.29 16.91 -9.68
CA GLY A 319 -17.61 17.54 -9.78
C GLY A 319 -18.73 16.67 -10.39
N TYR A 320 -18.41 15.48 -10.90
CA TYR A 320 -19.38 14.54 -11.47
C TYR A 320 -19.92 13.56 -10.41
N PRO A 321 -21.23 13.25 -10.37
CA PRO A 321 -21.81 12.36 -9.37
C PRO A 321 -21.33 10.91 -9.54
N LEU A 322 -20.96 10.26 -8.42
CA LEU A 322 -20.62 8.83 -8.41
C LEU A 322 -21.85 7.94 -8.58
N HIS A 323 -21.69 6.88 -9.38
CA HIS A 323 -22.72 5.87 -9.62
C HIS A 323 -22.10 4.46 -9.62
N TYR A 324 -22.89 3.46 -9.23
CA TYR A 324 -22.46 2.07 -9.18
C TYR A 324 -23.15 1.26 -10.27
N ALA A 325 -22.37 0.69 -11.20
CA ALA A 325 -22.85 -0.23 -12.22
C ALA A 325 -22.54 -1.68 -11.83
N GLU A 326 -23.47 -2.62 -12.03
CA GLU A 326 -23.28 -4.01 -11.62
C GLU A 326 -22.10 -4.71 -12.31
N LYS A 327 -21.88 -4.41 -13.59
CA LYS A 327 -20.81 -5.02 -14.41
C LYS A 327 -19.44 -4.36 -14.18
N HIS A 328 -19.39 -3.04 -14.05
CA HIS A 328 -18.14 -2.25 -14.05
C HIS A 328 -17.72 -1.72 -12.67
N GLY A 329 -18.58 -1.86 -11.65
CA GLY A 329 -18.35 -1.34 -10.31
C GLY A 329 -18.59 0.17 -10.21
N TRP A 330 -17.83 0.85 -9.35
CA TRP A 330 -17.96 2.30 -9.15
C TRP A 330 -17.38 3.11 -10.32
N GLY A 331 -18.14 4.13 -10.73
CA GLY A 331 -17.79 5.12 -11.73
C GLY A 331 -18.46 6.46 -11.46
N TYR A 332 -18.43 7.37 -12.43
CA TYR A 332 -19.07 8.68 -12.36
C TYR A 332 -19.82 9.00 -13.66
N LEU A 333 -20.83 9.87 -13.54
CA LEU A 333 -21.73 10.23 -14.64
C LEU A 333 -21.36 11.59 -15.23
N VAL A 334 -21.08 11.62 -16.52
CA VAL A 334 -20.76 12.84 -17.27
C VAL A 334 -21.92 13.16 -18.22
N PRO A 335 -22.56 14.34 -18.12
CA PRO A 335 -23.63 14.73 -19.03
C PRO A 335 -23.11 14.91 -20.46
N GLY A 336 -23.95 14.70 -21.47
CA GLY A 336 -23.62 14.95 -22.88
C GLY A 336 -23.95 13.81 -23.85
N ARG A 337 -24.69 12.77 -23.42
CA ARG A 337 -25.12 11.67 -24.30
C ARG A 337 -26.43 12.02 -24.99
N THR A 338 -26.35 12.62 -26.17
CA THR A 338 -27.51 13.03 -26.99
C THR A 338 -28.28 11.86 -27.60
N ASN A 339 -27.62 10.72 -27.84
CA ASN A 339 -28.22 9.57 -28.54
C ASN A 339 -29.30 8.84 -27.72
N ASN A 340 -29.34 9.06 -26.40
CA ASN A 340 -30.29 8.43 -25.47
C ASN A 340 -31.44 9.35 -25.04
N ILE A 341 -31.45 10.59 -25.53
CA ILE A 341 -32.49 11.57 -25.21
C ILE A 341 -33.54 11.46 -26.30
N ARG A 342 -34.51 10.55 -26.14
CA ARG A 342 -35.70 10.47 -27.00
C ARG A 342 -36.95 10.36 -26.16
N ASP A 343 -37.93 11.20 -26.50
CA ASP A 343 -39.30 11.15 -26.01
C ASP A 343 -39.91 9.78 -26.29
N HIS A 344 -40.56 9.21 -25.27
CA HIS A 344 -41.39 8.00 -25.28
C HIS A 344 -41.60 7.33 -26.65
N GLN A 345 -40.81 6.30 -26.99
CA GLN A 345 -41.13 5.17 -27.88
C GLN A 345 -39.83 4.48 -28.34
N ASP A 346 -39.34 3.50 -27.57
CA ASP A 346 -38.60 2.32 -28.06
C ASP A 346 -38.30 1.38 -26.87
N GLU A 347 -38.68 0.12 -26.98
CA GLU A 347 -38.57 -0.94 -25.96
C GLU A 347 -37.10 -1.42 -25.77
N GLY A 348 -36.27 -0.55 -25.21
CA GLY A 348 -35.06 -0.95 -24.49
C GLY A 348 -35.16 -0.42 -23.05
N GLU A 349 -34.57 -1.11 -22.07
CA GLU A 349 -34.48 -0.66 -20.67
C GLU A 349 -33.68 0.66 -20.58
N VAL A 350 -34.31 1.79 -20.88
CA VAL A 350 -33.75 3.13 -20.67
C VAL A 350 -34.08 3.55 -19.26
N ILE A 351 -33.05 3.68 -18.43
CA ILE A 351 -33.24 4.12 -17.06
C ILE A 351 -33.43 5.65 -17.06
N GLN A 352 -34.64 6.10 -16.68
CA GLN A 352 -35.01 7.52 -16.60
C GLN A 352 -34.24 8.20 -15.45
N CYS A 353 -33.30 9.09 -15.81
CA CYS A 353 -32.35 9.74 -14.90
C CYS A 353 -32.58 11.27 -14.89
N PRO A 354 -32.40 11.97 -13.74
CA PRO A 354 -32.54 13.43 -13.66
C PRO A 354 -31.36 14.16 -14.33
N TYR A 355 -31.34 14.13 -15.67
CA TYR A 355 -30.28 14.70 -16.50
C TYR A 355 -30.04 16.19 -16.23
N ARG A 356 -31.11 16.99 -16.11
CA ARG A 356 -31.02 18.45 -15.87
C ARG A 356 -30.36 18.79 -14.53
N ALA A 357 -30.59 17.97 -13.50
CA ALA A 357 -29.95 18.16 -12.20
C ALA A 357 -28.44 17.85 -12.24
N ILE A 358 -28.04 16.81 -12.98
CA ILE A 358 -26.63 16.46 -13.21
C ILE A 358 -25.92 17.54 -14.02
N GLU A 359 -26.57 18.06 -15.06
CA GLU A 359 -26.04 19.13 -15.91
C GLU A 359 -25.82 20.42 -15.11
N ASN A 360 -26.79 20.83 -14.28
CA ASN A 360 -26.64 22.00 -13.40
C ASN A 360 -25.47 21.86 -12.42
N LEU A 361 -25.29 20.69 -11.80
CA LEU A 361 -24.14 20.42 -10.92
C LEU A 361 -22.80 20.56 -11.66
N CYS A 362 -22.72 20.07 -12.89
CA CYS A 362 -21.50 20.17 -13.70
C CYS A 362 -21.22 21.63 -14.11
N VAL A 363 -22.27 22.40 -14.41
CA VAL A 363 -22.16 23.83 -14.75
C VAL A 363 -21.75 24.64 -13.52
N ASP A 364 -22.31 24.38 -12.34
CA ASP A 364 -21.96 25.05 -11.09
C ASP A 364 -20.51 24.73 -10.69
N TYR A 365 -20.07 23.48 -10.84
CA TYR A 365 -18.67 23.11 -10.65
C TYR A 365 -17.74 23.85 -11.65
N SER A 366 -18.15 23.97 -12.91
CA SER A 366 -17.36 24.68 -13.93
C SER A 366 -17.25 26.18 -13.67
N LYS A 367 -18.30 26.82 -13.11
CA LYS A 367 -18.32 28.23 -12.71
C LYS A 367 -17.52 28.50 -11.44
N ASN A 368 -17.57 27.58 -10.47
CA ASN A 368 -16.87 27.68 -9.18
C ASN A 368 -15.43 27.16 -9.23
N LYS A 369 -14.92 26.77 -10.40
CA LYS A 369 -13.56 26.29 -10.56
C LYS A 369 -12.60 27.42 -10.16
N PRO A 370 -11.82 27.29 -9.07
CA PRO A 370 -10.87 28.33 -8.72
C PRO A 370 -9.83 28.44 -9.85
N ILE A 371 -9.63 29.66 -10.35
CA ILE A 371 -8.63 30.00 -11.38
C ILE A 371 -7.19 29.71 -10.90
N ASN A 372 -6.99 29.36 -9.62
CA ASN A 372 -5.71 28.95 -9.06
C ASN A 372 -5.68 27.44 -8.76
N LEU A 373 -5.37 26.64 -9.79
CA LEU A 373 -4.77 25.31 -9.64
C LEU A 373 -3.38 25.29 -10.29
N SER A 374 -2.66 26.42 -10.18
CA SER A 374 -1.21 26.45 -10.24
C SER A 374 -0.68 26.06 -8.86
N VAL A 375 -0.24 24.80 -8.74
CA VAL A 375 0.63 24.29 -7.67
C VAL A 375 0.17 24.65 -6.25
N SER A 376 -0.66 23.80 -5.63
CA SER A 376 -0.69 23.72 -4.18
C SER A 376 0.70 23.26 -3.69
N GLN A 377 1.56 24.23 -3.41
CA GLN A 377 2.74 24.05 -2.58
C GLN A 377 2.25 23.65 -1.18
N ASN A 378 2.90 22.65 -0.60
CA ASN A 378 2.58 21.99 0.69
C ASN A 378 1.60 20.81 0.57
N CYS A 379 1.94 19.85 -0.28
CA CYS A 379 1.46 18.48 -0.15
C CYS A 379 2.51 17.67 0.63
N SER A 380 2.34 17.51 1.94
CA SER A 380 3.16 16.63 2.78
C SER A 380 2.72 15.17 2.63
N LEU A 381 2.83 14.66 1.40
CA LEU A 381 2.60 13.26 1.06
C LEU A 381 3.94 12.50 1.10
N GLU A 382 4.42 12.23 2.30
CA GLU A 382 5.59 11.38 2.49
C GLU A 382 5.21 9.97 2.99
N GLU A 383 5.92 8.98 2.46
CA GLU A 383 6.09 7.62 3.00
C GLU A 383 4.99 6.59 2.73
N ASP A 384 3.69 6.92 2.64
CA ASP A 384 2.65 5.87 2.53
C ASP A 384 2.70 5.02 1.23
N PHE A 385 3.33 5.55 0.17
CA PHE A 385 3.55 4.84 -1.09
C PHE A 385 4.80 3.95 -1.05
N LEU A 386 5.76 4.22 -0.15
CA LEU A 386 6.89 3.34 0.16
C LEU A 386 6.52 2.34 1.29
N LEU A 387 5.48 2.64 2.08
CA LEU A 387 4.97 1.79 3.18
C LEU A 387 3.91 0.76 2.76
N THR A 388 3.48 0.73 1.49
CA THR A 388 2.71 -0.42 1.01
C THR A 388 3.66 -1.60 0.88
N ASP A 389 3.43 -2.66 1.68
CA ASP A 389 4.12 -3.96 1.65
C ASP A 389 5.09 -4.05 0.47
N ASP A 390 6.41 -3.93 0.74
CA ASP A 390 7.49 -3.87 -0.26
C ASP A 390 7.24 -4.85 -1.43
N ASN A 391 6.67 -6.01 -1.15
CA ASN A 391 6.31 -7.00 -2.17
C ASN A 391 5.32 -6.52 -3.25
N SER A 392 4.30 -5.71 -2.97
CA SER A 392 3.22 -5.46 -3.95
C SER A 392 3.65 -4.55 -5.09
N ILE A 393 4.44 -3.51 -4.81
CA ILE A 393 4.99 -2.63 -5.83
C ILE A 393 6.04 -3.38 -6.64
N TRP A 394 6.95 -4.10 -5.98
CA TRP A 394 8.04 -4.83 -6.65
C TRP A 394 7.53 -5.98 -7.52
N GLN A 395 6.49 -6.71 -7.08
CA GLN A 395 5.79 -7.70 -7.91
C GLN A 395 5.28 -7.07 -9.22
N LYS A 396 4.66 -5.89 -9.15
CA LYS A 396 4.14 -5.19 -10.35
C LYS A 396 5.24 -4.66 -11.25
N VAL A 397 6.32 -4.13 -10.67
CA VAL A 397 7.49 -3.70 -11.45
C VAL A 397 8.05 -4.88 -12.24
N GLU A 398 8.15 -6.05 -11.61
CA GLU A 398 8.65 -7.29 -12.22
C GLU A 398 7.70 -7.82 -13.32
N GLU A 399 6.39 -7.77 -13.09
CA GLU A 399 5.36 -8.10 -14.09
C GLU A 399 5.41 -7.17 -15.31
N LEU A 400 5.54 -5.86 -15.09
CA LEU A 400 5.52 -4.84 -16.15
C LEU A 400 6.85 -4.79 -16.94
N SER A 401 7.99 -5.04 -16.29
CA SER A 401 9.29 -5.04 -16.96
C SER A 401 9.45 -6.17 -17.97
N ARG A 402 8.65 -7.25 -17.87
CA ARG A 402 8.58 -8.30 -18.89
C ARG A 402 8.06 -7.79 -20.24
N LEU A 403 7.20 -6.76 -20.26
CA LEU A 403 6.68 -6.19 -21.51
C LEU A 403 7.78 -5.45 -22.31
N GLU A 404 8.83 -4.94 -21.65
CA GLU A 404 9.93 -4.24 -22.32
C GLU A 404 10.96 -5.18 -22.96
N MET A 405 11.20 -6.37 -22.39
CA MET A 405 12.11 -7.34 -23.02
C MET A 405 11.60 -7.83 -24.38
N ASP A 406 10.28 -7.72 -24.62
CA ASP A 406 9.65 -8.07 -25.90
C ASP A 406 9.70 -6.94 -26.94
N LEU A 407 9.79 -5.65 -26.56
CA LEU A 407 9.81 -4.51 -27.52
C LEU A 407 11.12 -4.38 -28.33
N GLY A 408 12.14 -5.18 -28.00
CA GLY A 408 13.35 -5.31 -28.83
C GLY A 408 13.13 -6.11 -30.13
N SER A 409 12.03 -6.84 -30.23
CA SER A 409 11.68 -7.70 -31.35
C SER A 409 10.27 -7.33 -31.81
N GLU A 410 10.09 -7.13 -33.12
CA GLU A 410 8.81 -6.83 -33.77
C GLU A 410 8.39 -5.35 -33.70
N VAL A 411 8.67 -4.66 -34.80
CA VAL A 411 7.74 -3.62 -35.29
C VAL A 411 6.44 -4.37 -35.58
N PRO A 412 5.28 -3.99 -35.03
CA PRO A 412 4.03 -4.60 -35.45
C PRO A 412 3.79 -4.17 -36.89
N THR A 413 4.03 -5.09 -37.83
CA THR A 413 3.45 -5.01 -39.17
C THR A 413 1.97 -4.76 -38.99
N SER A 414 1.48 -3.67 -39.55
CA SER A 414 0.07 -3.30 -39.59
C SER A 414 -0.75 -4.43 -40.21
N GLY A 415 -1.20 -5.36 -39.38
CA GLY A 415 -2.18 -6.36 -39.74
C GLY A 415 -3.50 -5.63 -39.93
N VAL A 416 -3.96 -5.57 -41.17
CA VAL A 416 -5.29 -5.10 -41.54
C VAL A 416 -6.32 -6.03 -40.91
N LEU A 417 -6.70 -5.73 -39.66
CA LEU A 417 -7.89 -6.29 -39.05
C LEU A 417 -9.09 -5.59 -39.70
N SER A 418 -9.90 -6.42 -40.36
CA SER A 418 -11.21 -6.13 -40.95
C SER A 418 -11.96 -5.02 -40.20
N LYS A 419 -12.00 -3.82 -40.82
CA LYS A 419 -12.97 -2.78 -40.50
C LYS A 419 -14.36 -3.27 -40.94
N ARG A 420 -15.06 -3.97 -40.07
CA ARG A 420 -16.51 -4.14 -40.18
C ARG A 420 -17.16 -3.89 -38.81
N CYS A 421 -18.05 -2.89 -38.82
CA CYS A 421 -18.88 -2.40 -37.71
C CYS A 421 -18.17 -1.67 -36.55
N LYS A 422 -18.06 -0.34 -36.68
CA LYS A 422 -18.18 0.68 -35.61
C LYS A 422 -18.04 2.06 -36.27
N LYS A 423 -19.10 2.56 -36.89
CA LYS A 423 -19.13 3.88 -37.54
C LYS A 423 -20.29 4.76 -37.07
N SER A 424 -20.90 4.46 -35.92
CA SER A 424 -22.09 5.19 -35.41
C SER A 424 -22.02 5.60 -33.93
N LEU A 425 -20.88 5.48 -33.25
CA LEU A 425 -20.75 5.76 -31.81
C LEU A 425 -19.74 6.87 -31.47
N THR A 426 -19.14 7.51 -32.48
CA THR A 426 -18.03 8.47 -32.31
C THR A 426 -18.43 9.94 -32.29
N ASP A 427 -19.68 10.28 -32.64
CA ASP A 427 -20.07 11.67 -32.90
C ASP A 427 -20.65 12.40 -31.66
N SER A 428 -20.67 11.76 -30.48
CA SER A 428 -21.32 12.28 -29.26
C SER A 428 -20.46 12.12 -27.99
N LEU A 429 -19.13 12.08 -28.11
CA LEU A 429 -18.24 12.15 -26.95
C LEU A 429 -18.01 13.62 -26.55
N PRO A 430 -18.14 13.99 -25.27
CA PRO A 430 -17.84 15.35 -24.83
C PRO A 430 -16.33 15.65 -24.95
N GLU A 431 -15.96 16.66 -25.73
CA GLU A 431 -14.56 17.10 -25.95
C GLU A 431 -13.86 17.58 -24.66
N TYR A 432 -14.62 17.95 -23.62
CA TYR A 432 -14.10 18.52 -22.37
C TYR A 432 -13.67 17.48 -21.32
N HIS A 433 -14.02 16.19 -21.48
CA HIS A 433 -13.83 15.19 -20.43
C HIS A 433 -12.91 14.03 -20.86
N HIS A 434 -11.83 13.83 -20.09
CA HIS A 434 -10.67 13.00 -20.51
C HIS A 434 -10.55 11.68 -19.73
N GLY A 435 -11.65 11.17 -19.17
CA GLY A 435 -11.69 9.84 -18.54
C GLY A 435 -11.55 8.69 -19.54
N LYS A 436 -11.09 7.51 -19.09
CA LYS A 436 -10.95 6.33 -19.96
C LYS A 436 -12.31 5.78 -20.38
N GLY A 437 -12.75 6.23 -21.57
CA GLY A 437 -13.83 5.67 -22.39
C GLY A 437 -15.22 5.62 -21.73
N PRO A 438 -16.29 6.08 -22.39
CA PRO A 438 -17.61 5.77 -21.88
C PRO A 438 -17.88 4.26 -21.98
N CYS A 439 -18.31 3.63 -20.88
CA CYS A 439 -18.86 2.27 -20.93
C CYS A 439 -20.19 2.33 -21.71
N SER A 440 -20.14 2.04 -23.01
CA SER A 440 -21.29 2.15 -23.92
C SER A 440 -22.45 1.21 -23.56
N ASP A 441 -22.17 0.16 -22.77
CA ASP A 441 -23.14 -0.81 -22.27
C ASP A 441 -23.96 -0.33 -21.06
N VAL A 442 -23.56 0.78 -20.41
CA VAL A 442 -24.34 1.41 -19.34
C VAL A 442 -25.22 2.50 -19.97
N ASN A 443 -26.53 2.24 -20.05
CA ASN A 443 -27.48 3.05 -20.82
C ASN A 443 -28.31 4.01 -19.93
N ILE A 444 -27.64 4.99 -19.32
CA ILE A 444 -28.30 6.03 -18.51
C ILE A 444 -28.76 7.18 -19.43
N SER A 445 -29.98 7.68 -19.24
CA SER A 445 -30.52 8.78 -20.07
C SER A 445 -29.66 10.06 -19.95
N GLY A 446 -29.22 10.60 -21.08
CA GLY A 446 -28.43 11.84 -21.18
C GLY A 446 -26.97 11.79 -20.65
N CYS A 447 -26.55 10.73 -19.96
CA CYS A 447 -25.22 10.66 -19.33
C CYS A 447 -24.33 9.53 -19.89
N TRP A 448 -23.02 9.77 -19.86
CA TRP A 448 -21.96 8.79 -20.08
C TRP A 448 -21.41 8.28 -18.75
N PHE A 449 -21.21 6.97 -18.62
CA PHE A 449 -20.59 6.36 -17.44
C PHE A 449 -19.09 6.13 -17.68
N TYR A 450 -18.26 6.63 -16.77
CA TYR A 450 -16.82 6.40 -16.75
C TYR A 450 -16.42 5.64 -15.48
N LYS A 451 -15.62 4.59 -15.63
CA LYS A 451 -15.15 3.77 -14.51
C LYS A 451 -14.08 4.50 -13.68
N LEU A 452 -14.11 4.33 -12.36
CA LEU A 452 -13.05 4.84 -11.50
C LEU A 452 -11.71 4.11 -11.76
N PRO A 453 -10.58 4.83 -11.74
CA PRO A 453 -9.27 4.23 -11.97
C PRO A 453 -8.91 3.28 -10.81
N HIS A 454 -8.44 2.08 -11.15
CA HIS A 454 -8.03 1.07 -10.17
C HIS A 454 -6.50 0.93 -10.14
N LYS A 455 -5.89 0.83 -8.94
CA LYS A 455 -4.43 0.69 -8.79
C LYS A 455 -3.85 -0.51 -9.55
N ASP A 456 -4.60 -1.60 -9.60
CA ASP A 456 -4.22 -2.87 -10.23
C ASP A 456 -4.52 -2.92 -11.74
N GLY A 457 -4.91 -1.79 -12.35
CA GLY A 457 -5.14 -1.66 -13.78
C GLY A 457 -6.62 -1.69 -14.14
N ASP A 458 -6.92 -1.30 -15.38
CA ASP A 458 -8.28 -0.95 -15.82
C ASP A 458 -9.27 -2.13 -15.81
N ASN A 459 -8.76 -3.36 -15.90
CA ASN A 459 -9.59 -4.57 -15.89
C ASN A 459 -10.20 -4.87 -14.52
N ASN A 460 -9.66 -4.28 -13.44
CA ASN A 460 -10.13 -4.51 -12.07
C ASN A 460 -11.17 -3.47 -11.67
N ASN A 461 -12.25 -3.90 -11.02
CA ASN A 461 -13.34 -3.02 -10.58
C ASN A 461 -13.04 -2.42 -9.21
N VAL A 462 -13.40 -1.15 -9.03
CA VAL A 462 -13.33 -0.49 -7.72
C VAL A 462 -14.48 -1.00 -6.86
N GLY A 463 -14.15 -1.64 -5.74
CA GLY A 463 -15.14 -2.15 -4.79
C GLY A 463 -15.74 -1.09 -3.87
N SER A 464 -14.90 -0.20 -3.33
CA SER A 464 -15.32 0.90 -2.44
C SER A 464 -14.52 2.17 -2.73
N PRO A 465 -15.18 3.35 -2.84
CA PRO A 465 -14.50 4.63 -3.00
C PRO A 465 -13.84 5.12 -1.70
N PHE A 466 -14.05 4.44 -0.56
CA PHE A 466 -13.40 4.75 0.72
C PHE A 466 -12.13 3.91 0.97
N ALA A 467 -11.67 3.17 -0.03
CA ALA A 467 -10.46 2.37 0.09
C ALA A 467 -9.21 3.25 0.28
N LYS A 468 -8.14 2.68 0.87
CA LYS A 468 -6.87 3.38 1.14
C LYS A 468 -6.33 4.11 -0.11
N ASP A 469 -6.49 3.49 -1.28
CA ASP A 469 -5.97 3.99 -2.55
C ASP A 469 -6.62 5.32 -3.01
N PHE A 470 -7.80 5.66 -2.49
CA PHE A 470 -8.53 6.89 -2.84
C PHE A 470 -8.32 8.01 -1.82
N LEU A 471 -7.67 7.77 -0.68
CA LEU A 471 -7.37 8.81 0.32
C LEU A 471 -6.60 10.00 -0.29
N PRO A 472 -5.57 9.80 -1.16
CA PRO A 472 -4.89 10.93 -1.81
C PRO A 472 -5.80 11.71 -2.75
N LYS A 473 -6.76 11.03 -3.40
CA LYS A 473 -7.77 11.66 -4.27
C LYS A 473 -8.80 12.48 -3.48
N MET A 474 -8.93 12.22 -2.18
CA MET A 474 -9.74 13.05 -1.30
C MET A 474 -8.98 14.33 -0.90
N GLU A 475 -7.66 14.24 -0.74
CA GLU A 475 -6.80 15.38 -0.40
C GLU A 475 -6.59 16.35 -1.57
N ASP A 476 -6.41 15.83 -2.79
CA ASP A 476 -6.26 16.65 -3.99
C ASP A 476 -7.57 17.29 -4.48
N GLY A 477 -8.70 16.98 -3.81
CA GLY A 477 -10.02 17.49 -4.13
C GLY A 477 -10.70 16.81 -5.33
N THR A 478 -10.10 15.75 -5.90
CA THR A 478 -10.72 14.98 -6.99
C THR A 478 -11.98 14.27 -6.49
N LEU A 479 -11.92 13.65 -5.31
CA LEU A 479 -13.02 12.92 -4.66
C LEU A 479 -13.52 13.72 -3.45
N GLN A 480 -14.70 14.32 -3.58
CA GLN A 480 -15.25 15.20 -2.54
C GLN A 480 -16.77 15.01 -2.37
N ALA A 481 -17.28 15.31 -1.18
CA ALA A 481 -18.72 15.40 -0.94
C ALA A 481 -19.26 16.71 -1.57
N SER A 482 -20.48 16.69 -2.12
CA SER A 482 -21.06 17.86 -2.80
C SER A 482 -21.29 19.06 -1.86
N ILE A 483 -21.28 20.26 -2.45
CA ILE A 483 -21.39 21.56 -1.79
C ILE A 483 -22.72 21.64 -1.02
N GLY A 484 -22.65 21.57 0.32
CA GLY A 484 -23.81 21.64 1.22
C GLY A 484 -23.88 20.56 2.31
N GLY A 485 -23.06 19.50 2.22
CA GLY A 485 -23.07 18.39 3.18
C GLY A 485 -21.94 18.44 4.22
N SER A 486 -22.01 19.35 5.21
CA SER A 486 -21.02 19.41 6.31
C SER A 486 -20.81 18.06 7.01
N SER A 487 -21.90 17.30 7.21
CA SER A 487 -21.87 15.95 7.77
C SER A 487 -21.13 14.92 6.89
N ALA A 488 -21.21 15.06 5.55
CA ALA A 488 -20.57 14.14 4.61
C ALA A 488 -19.06 14.42 4.50
N THR A 489 -18.68 15.70 4.41
CA THR A 489 -17.27 16.11 4.45
C THR A 489 -16.61 15.69 5.76
N ARG A 490 -17.29 15.91 6.89
CA ARG A 490 -16.80 15.46 8.20
C ARG A 490 -16.65 13.94 8.29
N ALA A 491 -17.59 13.16 7.74
CA ALA A 491 -17.48 11.70 7.72
C ALA A 491 -16.30 11.21 6.85
N LEU A 492 -15.97 11.91 5.76
CA LEU A 492 -14.78 11.65 4.94
C LEU A 492 -13.49 11.94 5.72
N GLU A 493 -13.42 13.08 6.39
CA GLU A 493 -12.29 13.45 7.25
C GLU A 493 -12.08 12.43 8.37
N ILE A 494 -13.15 12.01 9.04
CA ILE A 494 -13.08 10.99 10.08
C ILE A 494 -12.57 9.66 9.52
N ASN A 495 -13.09 9.22 8.37
CA ASN A 495 -12.61 7.99 7.73
C ASN A 495 -11.11 8.06 7.43
N LYS A 496 -10.60 9.22 7.01
CA LYS A 496 -9.17 9.48 6.83
C LYS A 496 -8.41 9.31 8.15
N MET A 497 -8.89 9.94 9.22
CA MET A 497 -8.28 9.90 10.55
C MET A 497 -8.16 8.50 11.14
N ILE A 498 -9.20 7.67 10.99
CA ILE A 498 -9.26 6.33 11.60
C ILE A 498 -8.62 5.23 10.72
N SER A 499 -8.35 5.51 9.44
CA SER A 499 -7.88 4.49 8.49
C SER A 499 -6.55 3.87 8.87
N PHE A 500 -5.66 4.66 9.49
CA PHE A 500 -4.37 4.17 9.99
C PHE A 500 -4.56 3.21 11.17
N TRP A 501 -5.21 3.68 12.25
CA TRP A 501 -5.44 2.90 13.47
C TRP A 501 -6.18 1.58 13.20
N ARG A 502 -7.19 1.60 12.32
CA ARG A 502 -7.93 0.39 11.93
C ARG A 502 -7.02 -0.75 11.47
N ASN A 503 -5.95 -0.42 10.74
CA ASN A 503 -5.00 -1.40 10.21
C ASN A 503 -3.84 -1.69 11.17
N ALA A 504 -3.43 -0.71 11.97
CA ALA A 504 -2.25 -0.79 12.82
C ALA A 504 -2.53 -1.33 14.24
N HIS A 505 -3.72 -1.06 14.82
CA HIS A 505 -3.98 -1.31 16.25
C HIS A 505 -3.69 -2.76 16.65
N LYS A 506 -4.11 -3.76 15.87
CA LYS A 506 -3.85 -5.18 16.20
C LYS A 506 -2.36 -5.47 16.32
N ARG A 507 -1.53 -4.87 15.46
CA ARG A 507 -0.07 -5.06 15.46
C ARG A 507 0.61 -4.32 16.62
N ILE A 508 0.07 -3.16 16.99
CA ILE A 508 0.54 -2.34 18.12
C ILE A 508 0.17 -2.99 19.45
N SER A 509 -1.08 -3.43 19.61
CA SER A 509 -1.56 -4.09 20.83
C SER A 509 -0.95 -5.48 21.04
N SER A 510 -0.52 -6.16 19.98
CA SER A 510 0.14 -7.48 20.08
C SER A 510 1.64 -7.41 20.42
N GLN A 511 2.19 -6.21 20.64
CA GLN A 511 3.62 -6.07 20.96
C GLN A 511 3.94 -6.71 22.31
N LYS A 512 5.12 -7.35 22.39
CA LYS A 512 5.58 -7.97 23.64
C LYS A 512 6.20 -6.89 24.55
N VAL A 513 5.39 -6.41 25.48
CA VAL A 513 5.77 -5.46 26.53
C VAL A 513 6.29 -6.22 27.75
N VAL A 514 7.44 -5.81 28.29
CA VAL A 514 8.00 -6.33 29.54
C VAL A 514 8.20 -5.16 30.49
N TRP A 515 7.60 -5.24 31.68
CA TRP A 515 7.75 -4.25 32.75
C TRP A 515 8.85 -4.67 33.72
N LEU A 516 9.71 -3.73 34.10
CA LEU A 516 10.80 -3.94 35.04
C LEU A 516 10.34 -3.61 36.46
N LYS A 517 10.74 -4.44 37.43
CA LYS A 517 10.53 -4.14 38.85
C LYS A 517 11.56 -3.13 39.34
N LYS A 518 11.26 -2.40 40.41
CA LYS A 518 12.18 -1.45 41.06
C LYS A 518 13.56 -2.04 41.37
N SER A 519 13.61 -3.31 41.79
CA SER A 519 14.86 -4.03 42.09
C SER A 519 15.72 -4.35 40.87
N GLU A 520 15.12 -4.35 39.68
CA GLU A 520 15.77 -4.67 38.40
C GLU A 520 16.26 -3.40 37.69
N LEU A 521 15.79 -2.21 38.11
CA LEU A 521 16.20 -0.94 37.53
C LEU A 521 17.63 -0.57 37.95
N PRO A 522 18.47 -0.10 37.00
CA PRO A 522 19.76 0.47 37.32
C PRO A 522 19.68 1.59 38.37
N ARG A 523 20.64 1.60 39.30
CA ARG A 523 20.73 2.64 40.35
C ARG A 523 20.79 4.06 39.81
N LEU A 524 21.32 4.21 38.59
CA LEU A 524 21.36 5.48 37.88
C LEU A 524 19.95 6.07 37.70
N ILE A 525 18.99 5.23 37.28
CA ILE A 525 17.61 5.65 37.03
C ILE A 525 16.94 6.00 38.36
N THR A 526 17.05 5.13 39.37
CA THR A 526 16.39 5.31 40.67
C THR A 526 16.90 6.51 41.48
N ARG A 527 18.09 7.04 41.13
CA ARG A 527 18.69 8.20 41.79
C ARG A 527 18.49 9.50 41.00
N ASP A 528 17.97 9.42 39.79
CA ASP A 528 17.74 10.57 38.94
C ASP A 528 16.61 11.44 39.54
N PRO A 529 16.73 12.78 39.53
CA PRO A 529 15.69 13.66 40.07
C PRO A 529 14.35 13.57 39.31
N GLU A 530 14.34 13.14 38.05
CA GLU A 530 13.13 12.95 37.25
C GLU A 530 12.44 11.59 37.52
N TYR A 531 13.03 10.73 38.38
CA TYR A 531 12.45 9.42 38.71
C TYR A 531 11.37 9.53 39.78
N GLU A 532 10.18 9.03 39.44
CA GLU A 532 9.06 8.90 40.38
C GLU A 532 8.75 7.42 40.60
N GLU A 533 8.51 7.01 41.85
CA GLU A 533 8.27 5.60 42.19
C GLU A 533 6.94 5.05 41.65
N GLU A 534 5.98 5.92 41.38
CA GLU A 534 4.70 5.55 40.78
C GLU A 534 4.83 5.17 39.30
N ASN A 535 5.88 5.66 38.64
CA ASN A 535 6.08 5.47 37.21
C ASN A 535 6.59 4.06 36.90
N LYS A 536 5.89 3.36 36.01
CA LYS A 536 6.33 2.08 35.48
C LYS A 536 7.32 2.29 34.34
N PHE A 537 8.41 1.53 34.36
CA PHE A 537 9.41 1.48 33.29
C PHE A 537 9.47 0.07 32.71
N GLY A 538 9.56 -0.01 31.40
CA GLY A 538 9.58 -1.28 30.68
C GLY A 538 10.29 -1.15 29.34
N ALA A 539 10.21 -2.23 28.57
CA ALA A 539 10.71 -2.25 27.22
C ALA A 539 9.84 -3.12 26.32
N ILE A 540 9.80 -2.73 25.05
CA ILE A 540 9.30 -3.56 23.98
C ILE A 540 10.49 -4.24 23.34
N LEU A 541 10.35 -5.54 23.08
CA LEU A 541 11.33 -6.34 22.36
C LEU A 541 10.76 -6.70 20.99
N PRO A 542 11.05 -5.90 19.95
CA PRO A 542 10.59 -6.19 18.59
C PRO A 542 11.15 -7.53 18.11
N GLN A 543 10.32 -8.34 17.46
CA GLN A 543 10.74 -9.60 16.85
C GLN A 543 11.31 -9.33 15.46
N VAL A 544 12.47 -8.69 15.42
CA VAL A 544 13.14 -8.34 14.16
C VAL A 544 13.76 -9.60 13.55
N ILE A 545 13.34 -9.91 12.32
CA ILE A 545 14.02 -10.90 11.48
C ILE A 545 15.18 -10.17 10.81
N SER A 546 16.42 -10.52 11.15
CA SER A 546 17.61 -9.75 10.74
C SER A 546 17.79 -9.68 9.22
N ALA A 547 17.43 -10.74 8.49
CA ALA A 547 17.38 -10.78 7.04
C ALA A 547 16.05 -11.39 6.55
N GLY A 548 14.96 -10.64 6.62
CA GLY A 548 13.63 -11.12 6.23
C GLY A 548 13.33 -11.06 4.72
N THR A 549 14.18 -10.38 3.96
CA THR A 549 14.05 -10.21 2.49
C THR A 549 15.27 -10.76 1.76
N ILE A 550 15.14 -11.00 0.45
CA ILE A 550 16.28 -11.43 -0.40
C ILE A 550 17.42 -10.41 -0.45
N THR A 551 17.14 -9.14 -0.15
CA THR A 551 18.13 -8.06 -0.07
C THR A 551 18.80 -7.99 1.29
N ARG A 552 18.45 -8.94 2.19
CA ARG A 552 18.92 -9.05 3.58
C ARG A 552 18.48 -7.91 4.49
N ARG A 553 17.47 -7.12 4.08
CA ARG A 553 16.86 -6.13 4.98
C ARG A 553 16.16 -6.82 6.13
N ALA A 554 16.24 -6.19 7.29
CA ALA A 554 15.46 -6.57 8.44
C ALA A 554 13.96 -6.39 8.17
N VAL A 555 13.15 -7.26 8.75
CA VAL A 555 11.69 -7.19 8.64
C VAL A 555 11.07 -7.30 10.03
N GLU A 556 10.21 -6.34 10.34
CA GLU A 556 9.32 -6.36 11.50
C GLU A 556 8.04 -5.56 11.11
N PRO A 557 6.83 -6.11 11.32
CA PRO A 557 5.59 -5.54 10.75
C PRO A 557 5.05 -4.25 11.37
N THR A 558 5.68 -3.70 12.41
CA THR A 558 5.12 -2.62 13.24
C THR A 558 6.06 -1.42 13.29
N TRP A 559 7.25 -1.61 13.85
CA TRP A 559 8.31 -0.65 14.09
C TRP A 559 9.13 -0.34 12.84
N LEU A 560 9.49 -1.33 12.03
CA LEU A 560 10.20 -1.08 10.76
C LEU A 560 9.30 -0.51 9.67
N THR A 561 7.98 -0.50 9.90
CA THR A 561 6.97 0.15 9.05
C THR A 561 6.30 1.33 9.75
N ALA A 562 6.86 1.80 10.87
CA ALA A 562 6.23 2.84 11.69
C ALA A 562 6.19 4.16 10.91
N SER A 563 4.99 4.70 10.72
CA SER A 563 4.81 6.02 10.11
C SER A 563 5.21 7.12 11.08
N ASN A 564 5.57 8.27 10.52
CA ASN A 564 5.76 9.49 11.30
C ASN A 564 4.41 10.09 11.77
N ALA A 565 4.47 10.90 12.82
CA ALA A 565 3.28 11.52 13.41
C ALA A 565 2.61 12.48 12.43
N ARG A 566 1.29 12.37 12.28
CA ARG A 566 0.49 13.26 11.44
C ARG A 566 -0.75 13.74 12.18
N ALA A 567 -1.01 15.04 12.08
CA ALA A 567 -2.14 15.69 12.73
C ALA A 567 -3.52 15.17 12.26
N ASP A 568 -3.57 14.48 11.13
CA ASP A 568 -4.78 13.95 10.52
C ASP A 568 -4.96 12.43 10.71
N ARG A 569 -4.19 11.78 11.59
CA ARG A 569 -4.24 10.32 11.80
C ARG A 569 -4.13 9.93 13.27
N VAL A 570 -5.13 9.17 13.74
CA VAL A 570 -5.18 8.62 15.10
C VAL A 570 -4.04 7.61 15.30
N GLY A 571 -3.28 7.76 16.39
CA GLY A 571 -2.21 6.84 16.78
C GLY A 571 -0.99 6.85 15.85
N SER A 572 -0.81 7.90 15.05
CA SER A 572 0.37 8.04 14.19
C SER A 572 1.62 8.46 14.96
N GLU A 573 1.47 8.90 16.21
CA GLU A 573 2.53 9.28 17.16
C GLU A 573 3.26 8.07 17.79
N LEU A 574 3.03 6.85 17.29
CA LEU A 574 3.60 5.60 17.79
C LEU A 574 5.10 5.67 18.10
N LYS A 575 5.91 6.27 17.21
CA LYS A 575 7.36 6.41 17.43
C LYS A 575 7.66 7.17 18.72
N ALA A 576 6.94 8.27 18.98
CA ALA A 576 7.18 9.14 20.13
C ALA A 576 6.84 8.50 21.49
N MET A 577 6.14 7.36 21.48
CA MET A 577 5.87 6.57 22.69
C MET A 577 7.06 5.72 23.12
N VAL A 578 8.06 5.54 22.27
CA VAL A 578 9.38 5.05 22.69
C VAL A 578 10.06 6.18 23.44
N GLN A 579 10.02 6.09 24.75
CA GLN A 579 10.49 7.10 25.69
C GLN A 579 11.57 6.50 26.57
N VAL A 580 12.69 7.21 26.69
CA VAL A 580 13.81 6.75 27.50
C VAL A 580 13.52 6.89 28.99
N PRO A 581 14.07 6.02 29.84
CA PRO A 581 14.05 6.24 31.27
C PRO A 581 14.93 7.44 31.67
N PRO A 582 14.69 8.02 32.86
CA PRO A 582 15.56 9.05 33.43
C PRO A 582 17.05 8.65 33.40
N GLY A 583 17.93 9.61 33.09
CA GLY A 583 19.37 9.38 32.97
C GLY A 583 19.85 8.82 31.62
N TYR A 584 18.96 8.65 30.62
CA TYR A 584 19.29 8.20 29.27
C TYR A 584 18.77 9.15 28.18
N HIS A 585 19.33 9.03 26.98
CA HIS A 585 18.89 9.72 25.76
C HIS A 585 18.94 8.76 24.57
N ILE A 586 18.06 8.98 23.59
CA ILE A 586 18.17 8.37 22.26
C ILE A 586 19.04 9.28 21.39
N ILE A 587 19.98 8.65 20.71
CA ILE A 587 20.89 9.30 19.77
C ILE A 587 20.75 8.62 18.44
N GLY A 588 20.65 9.38 17.37
CA GLY A 588 20.74 8.80 16.05
C GLY A 588 20.77 9.83 14.95
N ALA A 589 20.89 9.34 13.73
CA ALA A 589 20.83 10.18 12.55
C ALA A 589 20.10 9.45 11.42
N ASP A 590 19.59 10.24 10.48
CA ASP A 590 19.12 9.76 9.19
C ASP A 590 20.27 9.85 8.17
N VAL A 591 20.50 8.78 7.42
CA VAL A 591 21.53 8.78 6.35
C VAL A 591 20.92 9.39 5.09
N ASP A 592 21.15 10.68 4.89
CA ASP A 592 20.64 11.40 3.71
C ASP A 592 20.97 10.67 2.41
N SER A 593 19.92 10.28 1.68
CA SER A 593 20.01 9.73 0.32
C SER A 593 20.99 8.54 0.19
N GLN A 594 21.05 7.67 1.21
CA GLN A 594 21.99 6.54 1.29
C GLN A 594 22.08 5.74 -0.02
N GLU A 595 20.94 5.26 -0.51
CA GLU A 595 20.88 4.41 -1.70
C GLU A 595 21.22 5.16 -2.99
N LEU A 596 20.84 6.43 -3.07
CA LEU A 596 21.16 7.30 -4.21
C LEU A 596 22.67 7.55 -4.29
N TRP A 597 23.32 7.79 -3.14
CA TRP A 597 24.77 7.93 -3.07
C TRP A 597 25.49 6.63 -3.46
N ILE A 598 25.04 5.47 -2.96
CA ILE A 598 25.58 4.16 -3.34
C ILE A 598 25.43 3.92 -4.85
N ALA A 599 24.26 4.23 -5.43
CA ALA A 599 24.08 4.11 -6.87
C ALA A 599 25.02 5.05 -7.65
N ALA A 600 25.22 6.28 -7.15
CA ALA A 600 26.06 7.28 -7.80
C ALA A 600 27.53 6.86 -7.82
N ILE A 601 28.08 6.52 -6.65
CA ILE A 601 29.47 6.11 -6.50
C ILE A 601 29.80 4.86 -7.33
N LEU A 602 28.86 3.94 -7.52
CA LEU A 602 29.04 2.78 -8.40
C LEU A 602 29.18 3.18 -9.88
N GLY A 603 28.36 4.11 -10.35
CA GLY A 603 28.47 4.63 -11.72
C GLY A 603 29.77 5.43 -11.92
N GLU A 604 30.16 6.24 -10.93
CA GLU A 604 31.35 7.08 -11.00
C GLU A 604 32.66 6.29 -10.95
N ALA A 605 32.70 5.25 -10.12
CA ALA A 605 33.81 4.30 -10.07
C ALA A 605 34.03 3.59 -11.42
N HIS A 606 32.95 3.31 -12.16
CA HIS A 606 33.03 2.70 -13.47
C HIS A 606 33.49 3.68 -14.56
N PHE A 607 33.04 4.94 -14.47
CA PHE A 607 33.26 5.92 -15.52
C PHE A 607 34.67 6.54 -15.50
N ALA A 608 35.01 7.26 -14.42
CA ALA A 608 36.28 8.00 -14.33
C ALA A 608 37.03 7.76 -13.01
N GLY A 609 36.43 7.06 -12.05
CA GLY A 609 37.04 6.82 -10.74
C GLY A 609 37.17 8.08 -9.89
N LEU A 610 36.33 9.10 -10.13
CA LEU A 610 36.33 10.38 -9.42
C LEU A 610 34.92 10.71 -8.93
N HIS A 611 34.81 11.23 -7.71
CA HIS A 611 33.54 11.67 -7.16
C HIS A 611 32.97 12.88 -7.93
N GLY A 612 31.67 12.86 -8.22
CA GLY A 612 30.97 13.95 -8.90
C GLY A 612 31.27 14.08 -10.39
N CYS A 613 31.95 13.10 -11.01
CA CYS A 613 32.27 13.13 -12.44
C CYS A 613 31.03 12.94 -13.35
N THR A 614 29.94 12.40 -12.80
CA THR A 614 28.68 12.21 -13.53
C THR A 614 27.66 13.28 -13.16
N ALA A 615 26.74 13.59 -14.07
CA ALA A 615 25.63 14.51 -13.77
C ALA A 615 24.80 14.01 -12.57
N PHE A 616 24.61 12.69 -12.46
CA PHE A 616 23.92 12.07 -11.34
C PHE A 616 24.64 12.25 -10.01
N GLY A 617 25.94 11.93 -9.94
CA GLY A 617 26.70 12.14 -8.70
C GLY A 617 26.85 13.60 -8.32
N TRP A 618 26.97 14.51 -9.30
CA TRP A 618 26.95 15.96 -9.04
C TRP A 618 25.63 16.42 -8.40
N MET A 619 24.49 15.97 -8.93
CA MET A 619 23.17 16.25 -8.35
C MET A 619 23.01 15.68 -6.95
N THR A 620 23.64 14.53 -6.65
CA THR A 620 23.58 13.90 -5.32
C THR A 620 24.50 14.59 -4.30
N LEU A 621 25.70 15.03 -4.71
CA LEU A 621 26.70 15.61 -3.81
C LEU A 621 26.46 17.10 -3.51
N GLN A 622 25.99 17.87 -4.49
CA GLN A 622 25.86 19.34 -4.40
C GLN A 622 24.41 19.84 -4.57
N GLY A 623 23.49 18.96 -4.99
CA GLY A 623 22.10 19.34 -5.25
C GLY A 623 21.36 19.77 -3.99
N LYS A 624 20.76 20.96 -4.01
CA LYS A 624 19.92 21.48 -2.93
C LYS A 624 18.45 21.45 -3.29
N LYS A 625 17.61 20.99 -2.35
CA LYS A 625 16.13 21.01 -2.43
C LYS A 625 15.60 22.43 -2.63
N ASN A 626 16.08 23.38 -1.85
CA ASN A 626 15.60 24.77 -1.89
C ASN A 626 15.93 25.48 -3.21
N CYS A 627 17.01 25.07 -3.89
CA CYS A 627 17.40 25.63 -5.19
C CYS A 627 16.78 24.88 -6.37
N GLY A 628 16.01 23.81 -6.14
CA GLY A 628 15.46 22.96 -7.21
C GLY A 628 16.52 22.25 -8.06
N THR A 629 17.74 22.14 -7.52
CA THR A 629 18.92 21.55 -8.19
C THR A 629 19.11 20.07 -7.86
N ASP A 630 18.40 19.56 -6.86
CA ASP A 630 18.41 18.14 -6.52
C ASP A 630 17.75 17.28 -7.61
N LEU A 631 18.14 16.01 -7.65
CA LEU A 631 17.65 15.02 -8.60
C LEU A 631 16.11 14.99 -8.70
N HIS A 632 15.41 15.01 -7.57
CA HIS A 632 13.96 14.92 -7.55
C HIS A 632 13.30 16.16 -8.15
N SER A 633 13.79 17.36 -7.83
CA SER A 633 13.27 18.60 -8.41
C SER A 633 13.54 18.70 -9.91
N LYS A 634 14.69 18.22 -10.39
CA LYS A 634 15.01 18.17 -11.83
C LYS A 634 14.11 17.20 -12.58
N THR A 635 13.88 15.99 -12.06
CA THR A 635 12.91 15.04 -12.64
C THR A 635 11.49 15.63 -12.63
N ALA A 636 11.09 16.25 -11.51
CA ALA A 636 9.79 16.88 -11.35
C ALA A 636 9.54 17.97 -12.40
N SER A 637 10.51 18.85 -12.60
CA SER A 637 10.45 19.91 -13.62
C SER A 637 10.38 19.35 -15.04
N THR A 638 11.10 18.27 -15.33
CA THR A 638 11.14 17.64 -16.66
C THR A 638 9.80 17.01 -17.05
N VAL A 639 9.10 16.41 -16.10
CA VAL A 639 7.84 15.69 -16.35
C VAL A 639 6.59 16.56 -16.08
N GLY A 640 6.76 17.63 -15.31
CA GLY A 640 5.68 18.51 -14.85
C GLY A 640 4.85 17.86 -13.74
N ILE A 641 5.52 17.29 -12.73
CA ILE A 641 4.90 16.67 -11.55
C ILE A 641 5.45 17.29 -10.26
N SER A 642 4.85 16.99 -9.10
CA SER A 642 5.39 17.43 -7.82
C SER A 642 6.70 16.69 -7.50
N ARG A 643 7.55 17.32 -6.68
CA ARG A 643 8.82 16.72 -6.21
C ARG A 643 8.60 15.39 -5.51
N GLU A 644 7.55 15.27 -4.68
CA GLU A 644 7.27 14.04 -3.95
C GLU A 644 6.83 12.90 -4.88
N HIS A 645 6.04 13.19 -5.91
CA HIS A 645 5.78 12.19 -6.96
C HIS A 645 7.05 11.80 -7.70
N ALA A 646 7.93 12.76 -8.01
CA ALA A 646 9.21 12.51 -8.67
C ALA A 646 10.17 11.67 -7.79
N LYS A 647 10.09 11.77 -6.46
CA LYS A 647 10.81 10.89 -5.53
C LYS A 647 10.43 9.43 -5.78
N VAL A 648 9.13 9.12 -5.79
CA VAL A 648 8.65 7.76 -6.08
C VAL A 648 9.13 7.27 -7.46
N PHE A 649 9.10 8.13 -8.49
CA PHE A 649 9.62 7.79 -9.81
C PHE A 649 11.11 7.44 -9.80
N ASN A 650 11.95 8.30 -9.21
CA ASN A 650 13.40 8.12 -9.24
C ASN A 650 13.80 6.82 -8.52
N TYR A 651 13.24 6.55 -7.35
CA TYR A 651 13.50 5.30 -6.64
C TYR A 651 13.03 4.10 -7.48
N GLY A 652 11.78 4.07 -7.94
CA GLY A 652 11.27 3.00 -8.81
C GLY A 652 12.19 2.72 -10.01
N ARG A 653 12.68 3.77 -10.65
CA ARG A 653 13.54 3.73 -11.83
C ARG A 653 14.95 3.19 -11.52
N ILE A 654 15.59 3.64 -10.44
CA ILE A 654 16.93 3.18 -10.03
C ILE A 654 16.91 1.68 -9.72
N TYR A 655 15.81 1.19 -9.15
CA TYR A 655 15.58 -0.23 -8.90
C TYR A 655 15.20 -1.04 -10.15
N GLY A 656 15.32 -0.44 -11.34
CA GLY A 656 15.16 -1.14 -12.61
C GLY A 656 13.74 -1.17 -13.16
N ALA A 657 12.80 -0.37 -12.64
CA ALA A 657 11.48 -0.27 -13.23
C ALA A 657 11.53 0.31 -14.66
N GLY A 658 10.79 -0.32 -15.57
CA GLY A 658 10.69 0.08 -16.98
C GLY A 658 9.67 1.19 -17.26
N GLN A 659 9.64 1.65 -18.50
CA GLN A 659 8.71 2.63 -19.05
C GLN A 659 7.23 2.30 -18.76
N PRO A 660 6.73 1.06 -18.88
CA PRO A 660 5.31 0.75 -18.61
C PRO A 660 4.91 1.00 -17.16
N PHE A 661 5.84 0.82 -16.22
CA PHE A 661 5.61 1.15 -14.82
C PHE A 661 5.45 2.66 -14.64
N ALA A 662 6.32 3.45 -15.25
CA ALA A 662 6.23 4.90 -15.16
C ALA A 662 4.97 5.46 -15.81
N GLU A 663 4.55 4.93 -16.97
CA GLU A 663 3.29 5.30 -17.62
C GLU A 663 2.10 5.10 -16.69
N ARG A 664 2.02 3.91 -16.09
CA ARG A 664 0.95 3.57 -15.16
C ARG A 664 0.95 4.46 -13.92
N LEU A 665 2.14 4.74 -13.37
CA LEU A 665 2.29 5.59 -12.20
C LEU A 665 1.91 7.05 -12.51
N LEU A 666 2.29 7.56 -13.69
CA LEU A 666 1.89 8.90 -14.15
C LEU A 666 0.37 9.02 -14.25
N MET A 667 -0.29 7.99 -14.76
CA MET A 667 -1.74 7.95 -14.87
C MET A 667 -2.46 7.82 -13.52
N GLN A 668 -1.81 7.22 -12.51
CA GLN A 668 -2.34 7.17 -11.14
C GLN A 668 -2.26 8.53 -10.46
N PHE A 669 -1.11 9.20 -10.56
CA PHE A 669 -0.95 10.54 -10.00
C PHE A 669 -1.86 11.55 -10.69
N ASN A 670 -1.94 11.49 -12.01
CA ASN A 670 -2.80 12.36 -12.79
C ASN A 670 -3.73 11.55 -13.69
N HIS A 671 -4.97 11.36 -13.22
CA HIS A 671 -6.01 10.62 -13.94
C HIS A 671 -6.50 11.33 -15.21
N ARG A 672 -6.11 12.59 -15.42
CA ARG A 672 -6.43 13.36 -16.64
C ARG A 672 -5.42 13.11 -17.78
N LEU A 673 -4.29 12.45 -17.51
CA LEU A 673 -3.31 12.11 -18.54
C LEU A 673 -3.81 10.94 -19.39
N ARG A 674 -3.79 11.13 -20.72
CA ARG A 674 -4.02 10.05 -21.68
C ARG A 674 -2.85 9.07 -21.67
N GLN A 675 -3.11 7.81 -22.02
CA GLN A 675 -2.07 6.79 -22.11
C GLN A 675 -0.95 7.19 -23.09
N GLU A 676 -1.30 7.79 -24.23
CA GLU A 676 -0.32 8.29 -25.21
C GLU A 676 0.57 9.41 -24.64
N GLN A 677 -0.03 10.37 -23.93
CA GLN A 677 0.69 11.46 -23.27
C GLN A 677 1.58 10.94 -22.12
N ALA A 678 1.08 9.97 -21.35
CA ALA A 678 1.85 9.30 -20.31
C ALA A 678 3.03 8.54 -20.89
N ALA A 679 2.85 7.84 -22.01
CA ALA A 679 3.90 7.14 -22.75
C ALA A 679 4.96 8.10 -23.30
N GLU A 680 4.55 9.23 -23.87
CA GLU A 680 5.47 10.24 -24.38
C GLU A 680 6.29 10.88 -23.25
N LYS A 681 5.65 11.26 -22.14
CA LYS A 681 6.33 11.78 -20.94
C LYS A 681 7.27 10.76 -20.32
N ALA A 682 6.85 9.50 -20.19
CA ALA A 682 7.68 8.43 -19.67
C ALA A 682 8.90 8.21 -20.57
N LYS A 683 8.70 8.06 -21.87
CA LYS A 683 9.78 7.89 -22.85
C LYS A 683 10.78 9.04 -22.81
N HIS A 684 10.30 10.29 -22.77
CA HIS A 684 11.16 11.46 -22.63
C HIS A 684 11.99 11.43 -21.35
N MET A 685 11.36 11.11 -20.21
CA MET A 685 12.04 10.98 -18.92
C MET A 685 13.11 9.88 -18.93
N TYR A 686 12.81 8.68 -19.45
CA TYR A 686 13.79 7.59 -19.53
C TYR A 686 14.93 7.90 -20.49
N ALA A 687 14.65 8.54 -21.63
CA ALA A 687 15.68 8.94 -22.58
C ALA A 687 16.65 9.97 -21.97
N MET A 688 16.14 10.98 -21.26
CA MET A 688 16.99 11.99 -20.59
C MET A 688 17.81 11.42 -19.44
N THR A 689 17.26 10.45 -18.71
CA THR A 689 17.89 9.95 -17.49
C THR A 689 18.66 8.64 -17.69
N LYS A 690 17.98 7.55 -18.05
CA LYS A 690 18.59 6.24 -18.30
C LYS A 690 19.40 6.23 -19.62
N GLY A 691 18.95 6.98 -20.61
CA GLY A 691 19.58 7.06 -21.92
C GLY A 691 18.99 6.09 -22.93
N ILE A 692 19.70 5.89 -24.04
CA ILE A 692 19.31 5.02 -25.16
C ILE A 692 20.19 3.77 -25.14
N ARG A 693 19.57 2.59 -25.37
CA ARG A 693 20.32 1.34 -25.53
C ARG A 693 21.13 1.34 -26.82
N ARG A 694 22.42 1.06 -26.69
CA ARG A 694 23.36 0.72 -27.76
C ARG A 694 23.91 -0.69 -27.54
N TYR A 695 24.50 -1.26 -28.58
CA TYR A 695 24.92 -2.64 -28.64
C TYR A 695 26.40 -2.70 -28.99
N VAL A 696 27.19 -3.37 -28.16
CA VAL A 696 28.59 -3.64 -28.48
C VAL A 696 28.63 -4.91 -29.32
N LEU A 697 29.28 -4.84 -30.48
CA LEU A 697 29.42 -6.00 -31.35
C LEU A 697 30.35 -7.04 -30.70
N SER A 698 30.16 -8.30 -31.05
CA SER A 698 31.11 -9.36 -30.71
C SER A 698 32.27 -9.37 -31.70
N GLU A 699 33.32 -10.15 -31.44
CA GLU A 699 34.41 -10.35 -32.41
C GLU A 699 33.88 -10.89 -33.75
N GLU A 700 32.91 -11.83 -33.72
CA GLU A 700 32.22 -12.31 -34.92
C GLU A 700 31.43 -11.19 -35.61
N GLY A 701 30.81 -10.30 -34.83
CA GLY A 701 30.03 -9.17 -35.32
C GLY A 701 30.88 -8.11 -35.99
N GLU A 702 32.03 -7.77 -35.41
CA GLU A 702 33.00 -6.82 -36.00
C GLU A 702 33.61 -7.39 -37.27
N TRP A 703 34.04 -8.65 -37.25
CA TRP A 703 34.55 -9.34 -38.44
C TRP A 703 33.51 -9.32 -39.58
N LEU A 704 32.23 -9.56 -39.25
CA LEU A 704 31.15 -9.53 -40.24
C LEU A 704 30.89 -8.11 -40.78
N VAL A 705 31.05 -7.07 -39.96
CA VAL A 705 30.95 -5.67 -40.43
C VAL A 705 32.06 -5.36 -41.42
N GLU A 706 33.28 -5.83 -41.16
CA GLU A 706 34.44 -5.68 -42.04
C GLU A 706 34.28 -6.51 -43.34
N GLU A 707 33.83 -7.76 -43.25
CA GLU A 707 33.65 -8.66 -44.39
C GLU A 707 32.50 -8.18 -45.33
N ILE A 708 31.43 -7.62 -44.76
CA ILE A 708 30.30 -7.12 -45.55
C ILE A 708 30.54 -5.66 -46.00
N GLY A 709 31.46 -4.93 -45.37
CA GLY A 709 31.76 -3.54 -45.71
C GLY A 709 30.63 -2.57 -45.36
N ILE A 710 29.94 -2.80 -44.23
CA ILE A 710 28.79 -1.97 -43.83
C ILE A 710 29.28 -0.75 -43.02
N SER A 711 28.95 0.45 -43.47
CA SER A 711 29.12 1.66 -42.65
C SER A 711 28.13 1.65 -41.49
N VAL A 712 28.67 1.74 -40.27
CA VAL A 712 27.94 1.69 -39.00
C VAL A 712 28.31 2.92 -38.17
N GLU A 713 27.31 3.60 -37.59
CA GLU A 713 27.55 4.73 -36.68
C GLU A 713 28.05 4.21 -35.32
N ARG A 714 29.34 4.42 -35.04
CA ARG A 714 29.96 4.04 -33.75
C ARG A 714 29.79 5.16 -32.72
N GLY A 715 29.30 4.77 -31.54
CA GLY A 715 29.15 5.63 -30.37
C GLY A 715 30.26 5.40 -29.33
N PRO A 716 30.05 5.84 -28.08
CA PRO A 716 30.95 5.55 -26.96
C PRO A 716 31.19 4.04 -26.84
N GLU A 717 32.42 3.63 -26.52
CA GLU A 717 32.85 2.22 -26.41
C GLU A 717 32.63 1.38 -27.69
N ASN A 718 32.79 1.96 -28.89
CA ASN A 718 32.54 1.29 -30.18
C ASN A 718 31.10 0.75 -30.33
N SER A 719 30.15 1.27 -29.57
CA SER A 719 28.78 0.76 -29.56
C SER A 719 27.95 1.19 -30.76
N VAL A 720 27.02 0.34 -31.16
CA VAL A 720 26.25 0.44 -32.40
C VAL A 720 24.75 0.60 -32.09
N SER A 721 24.03 1.31 -32.97
CA SER A 721 22.58 1.49 -32.81
C SER A 721 21.80 0.19 -33.11
N LEU A 722 20.59 0.04 -32.55
CA LEU A 722 19.71 -1.09 -32.87
C LEU A 722 19.42 -1.19 -34.38
N LYS A 723 19.33 -0.04 -35.08
CA LYS A 723 19.05 0.01 -36.52
C LYS A 723 20.18 -0.63 -37.31
N ASP A 724 21.41 -0.36 -36.90
CA ASP A 724 22.61 -0.88 -37.54
C ASP A 724 22.82 -2.36 -37.22
N VAL A 725 22.56 -2.81 -35.98
CA VAL A 725 22.57 -4.25 -35.66
C VAL A 725 21.56 -5.01 -36.53
N LYS A 726 20.34 -4.46 -36.70
CA LYS A 726 19.33 -5.04 -37.60
C LYS A 726 19.76 -5.01 -39.07
N LYS A 727 20.50 -3.99 -39.50
CA LYS A 727 21.08 -3.88 -40.84
C LYS A 727 22.13 -4.97 -41.07
N ILE A 728 23.07 -5.14 -40.13
CA ILE A 728 24.09 -6.19 -40.14
C ILE A 728 23.43 -7.57 -40.20
N GLN A 729 22.42 -7.81 -39.37
CA GLN A 729 21.71 -9.09 -39.34
C GLN A 729 20.98 -9.40 -40.67
N ARG A 730 20.33 -8.40 -41.28
CA ARG A 730 19.65 -8.57 -42.58
C ARG A 730 20.64 -8.86 -43.70
N GLU A 731 21.76 -8.16 -43.77
CA GLU A 731 22.78 -8.38 -44.79
C GLU A 731 23.52 -9.71 -44.59
N SER A 732 23.76 -10.11 -43.33
CA SER A 732 24.30 -11.42 -42.98
C SER A 732 23.42 -12.56 -43.50
N LEU A 733 22.11 -12.48 -43.26
CA LEU A 733 21.13 -13.48 -43.68
C LEU A 733 21.01 -13.60 -45.21
N LYS A 734 21.33 -12.55 -45.97
CA LYS A 734 21.38 -12.58 -47.43
C LYS A 734 22.58 -13.35 -47.96
N LYS A 735 23.74 -13.26 -47.30
CA LYS A 735 24.99 -13.94 -47.70
C LYS A 735 25.11 -15.37 -47.14
N SER A 736 24.60 -15.62 -45.93
CA SER A 736 24.68 -16.94 -45.27
C SER A 736 23.47 -17.19 -44.38
N ARG A 737 22.96 -18.43 -44.38
CA ARG A 737 21.87 -18.87 -43.48
C ARG A 737 22.35 -19.20 -42.06
N ARG A 738 23.64 -19.06 -41.76
CA ARG A 738 24.20 -19.28 -40.43
C ARG A 738 23.75 -18.18 -39.47
N LYS A 739 23.40 -18.56 -38.23
CA LYS A 739 23.04 -17.63 -37.16
C LYS A 739 24.31 -17.19 -36.44
N TRP A 740 24.68 -15.93 -36.60
CA TRP A 740 25.87 -15.32 -36.00
C TRP A 740 25.56 -14.72 -34.63
N ASN A 741 26.50 -14.80 -33.69
CA ASN A 741 26.33 -14.14 -32.40
C ASN A 741 26.82 -12.70 -32.49
N LEU A 742 26.00 -11.80 -33.04
CA LEU A 742 26.42 -10.45 -33.44
C LEU A 742 26.72 -9.48 -32.28
N VAL A 743 26.15 -9.72 -31.10
CA VAL A 743 26.17 -8.77 -29.98
C VAL A 743 26.85 -9.44 -28.80
N SER A 744 27.88 -8.80 -28.27
CA SER A 744 28.52 -9.24 -27.02
C SER A 744 27.66 -8.84 -25.83
N HIS A 745 27.40 -7.54 -25.66
CA HIS A 745 26.63 -6.99 -24.56
C HIS A 745 25.95 -5.67 -24.94
N ARG A 746 25.07 -5.18 -24.06
CA ARG A 746 24.24 -3.98 -24.27
C ARG A 746 24.66 -2.92 -23.27
N ILE A 747 24.69 -1.67 -23.71
CA ILE A 747 25.04 -0.53 -22.87
C ILE A 747 24.02 0.60 -23.04
N TRP A 748 23.83 1.39 -21.99
CA TRP A 748 23.07 2.63 -22.00
C TRP A 748 24.01 3.79 -22.29
N THR A 749 23.57 4.74 -23.11
CA THR A 749 24.35 5.94 -23.45
C THR A 749 23.45 7.17 -23.58
N GLY A 750 24.02 8.36 -23.31
CA GLY A 750 23.36 9.64 -23.55
C GLY A 750 22.34 10.09 -22.48
N GLY A 751 22.17 9.34 -21.40
CA GLY A 751 21.38 9.75 -20.24
C GLY A 751 22.25 10.21 -19.07
N THR A 752 21.68 10.99 -18.14
CA THR A 752 22.39 11.48 -16.94
C THR A 752 22.87 10.37 -16.00
N GLU A 753 22.25 9.19 -16.07
CA GLU A 753 22.47 8.04 -15.17
C GLU A 753 22.92 6.78 -15.91
N SER A 754 23.24 6.88 -17.21
CA SER A 754 23.59 5.73 -18.05
C SER A 754 24.72 4.88 -17.45
N GLU A 755 25.77 5.52 -16.92
CA GLU A 755 26.92 4.83 -16.32
C GLU A 755 26.56 4.00 -15.08
N MET A 756 25.68 4.53 -14.23
CA MET A 756 25.18 3.81 -13.06
C MET A 756 24.39 2.57 -13.50
N PHE A 757 23.49 2.69 -14.47
CA PHE A 757 22.75 1.54 -14.98
C PHE A 757 23.66 0.51 -15.66
N ASN A 758 24.69 0.94 -16.39
CA ASN A 758 25.66 0.03 -17.00
C ASN A 758 26.40 -0.78 -15.93
N LYS A 759 26.88 -0.12 -14.87
CA LYS A 759 27.57 -0.82 -13.77
C LYS A 759 26.64 -1.77 -13.02
N LEU A 760 25.41 -1.34 -12.72
CA LEU A 760 24.43 -2.19 -12.04
C LEU A 760 24.03 -3.41 -12.90
N GLU A 761 23.78 -3.23 -14.20
CA GLU A 761 23.48 -4.34 -15.11
C GLU A 761 24.68 -5.28 -15.26
N ASN A 762 25.91 -4.77 -15.27
CA ASN A 762 27.14 -5.58 -15.29
C ASN A 762 27.27 -6.46 -14.04
N ILE A 763 27.15 -5.88 -12.85
CA ILE A 763 27.16 -6.64 -11.58
C ILE A 763 26.01 -7.66 -11.57
N ALA A 764 24.82 -7.21 -11.95
CA ALA A 764 23.64 -8.06 -11.97
C ALA A 764 23.85 -9.26 -12.89
N MET A 765 24.39 -9.08 -14.10
CA MET A 765 24.61 -10.12 -15.13
C MET A 765 25.84 -11.00 -14.91
N SER A 766 26.75 -10.62 -14.00
CA SER A 766 27.94 -11.42 -13.69
C SER A 766 27.57 -12.86 -13.28
N PRO A 767 28.43 -13.86 -13.56
CA PRO A 767 28.11 -15.26 -13.28
C PRO A 767 27.84 -15.54 -11.78
N LEU A 768 28.53 -14.80 -10.91
CA LEU A 768 28.33 -14.82 -9.46
C LEU A 768 28.11 -13.38 -8.95
N PRO A 769 26.87 -12.87 -8.98
CA PRO A 769 26.57 -11.52 -8.52
C PRO A 769 26.87 -11.36 -7.04
N ARG A 770 27.73 -10.39 -6.71
CA ARG A 770 28.16 -10.06 -5.35
C ARG A 770 28.01 -8.58 -5.08
N THR A 771 27.78 -8.23 -3.81
CA THR A 771 27.84 -6.83 -3.40
C THR A 771 29.28 -6.32 -3.52
N PRO A 772 29.47 -5.06 -3.97
CA PRO A 772 30.78 -4.53 -4.30
C PRO A 772 31.68 -4.29 -3.08
N VAL A 773 31.11 -4.10 -1.88
CA VAL A 773 31.88 -3.73 -0.68
C VAL A 773 32.18 -4.93 0.21
N LEU A 774 31.17 -5.68 0.65
CA LEU A 774 31.34 -6.84 1.53
C LEU A 774 31.36 -8.19 0.78
N GLY A 775 31.12 -8.20 -0.54
CA GLY A 775 31.22 -9.42 -1.35
C GLY A 775 30.10 -10.44 -1.11
N CYS A 776 28.97 -10.01 -0.55
CA CYS A 776 27.85 -10.91 -0.24
C CYS A 776 27.16 -11.37 -1.53
N CYS A 777 26.89 -12.66 -1.66
CA CYS A 777 26.28 -13.23 -2.85
C CYS A 777 24.75 -13.05 -2.85
N ILE A 778 24.14 -12.96 -4.04
CA ILE A 778 22.68 -12.96 -4.22
C ILE A 778 22.06 -14.30 -3.79
N SER A 779 20.75 -14.40 -3.57
CA SER A 779 20.11 -15.71 -3.35
C SER A 779 20.37 -16.67 -4.52
N ARG A 780 20.59 -17.96 -4.22
CA ARG A 780 20.77 -19.04 -5.23
C ARG A 780 19.66 -19.05 -6.28
N ALA A 781 18.43 -18.70 -5.87
CA ALA A 781 17.27 -18.66 -6.74
C ALA A 781 17.31 -17.56 -7.80
N LEU A 782 18.22 -16.59 -7.70
CA LEU A 782 18.36 -15.45 -8.61
C LEU A 782 19.73 -15.43 -9.32
N GLU A 783 20.56 -16.43 -9.09
CA GLU A 783 21.82 -16.56 -9.82
C GLU A 783 21.56 -16.80 -11.32
N PRO A 784 22.34 -16.18 -12.23
CA PRO A 784 22.18 -16.41 -13.67
C PRO A 784 22.36 -17.87 -14.09
N SER A 785 23.05 -18.70 -13.31
CA SER A 785 23.10 -20.14 -13.51
C SER A 785 21.71 -20.79 -13.45
N ALA A 786 20.84 -20.32 -12.53
CA ALA A 786 19.52 -20.87 -12.26
C ALA A 786 18.38 -20.17 -13.03
N VAL A 787 18.47 -18.84 -13.23
CA VAL A 787 17.42 -18.04 -13.91
C VAL A 787 17.81 -17.55 -15.30
N LYS A 788 19.07 -17.76 -15.73
CA LYS A 788 19.61 -17.26 -17.00
C LYS A 788 19.46 -15.73 -17.09
N GLY A 789 18.73 -15.25 -18.09
CA GLY A 789 18.45 -13.83 -18.32
C GLY A 789 17.15 -13.32 -17.69
N GLU A 790 16.43 -14.14 -16.92
CA GLU A 790 15.20 -13.71 -16.25
C GLU A 790 15.48 -12.91 -14.97
N PHE A 791 14.47 -12.16 -14.51
CA PHE A 791 14.49 -11.40 -13.25
C PHE A 791 15.63 -10.35 -13.13
N ILE A 792 16.07 -9.78 -14.25
CA ILE A 792 17.14 -8.77 -14.26
C ILE A 792 16.80 -7.54 -13.41
N THR A 793 15.54 -7.11 -13.39
CA THR A 793 15.09 -5.98 -12.57
C THR A 793 15.25 -6.26 -11.09
N SER A 794 14.88 -7.47 -10.66
CA SER A 794 15.02 -7.92 -9.26
C SER A 794 16.49 -8.03 -8.86
N ARG A 795 17.38 -8.45 -9.78
CA ARG A 795 18.84 -8.50 -9.56
C ARG A 795 19.45 -7.10 -9.47
N VAL A 796 19.07 -6.17 -10.35
CA VAL A 796 19.53 -4.77 -10.31
C VAL A 796 19.08 -4.10 -9.00
N ASN A 797 17.81 -4.27 -8.62
CA ASN A 797 17.28 -3.79 -7.35
C ASN A 797 18.08 -4.36 -6.16
N TRP A 798 18.36 -5.67 -6.21
CA TRP A 798 19.13 -6.34 -5.17
C TRP A 798 20.53 -5.75 -4.98
N VAL A 799 21.23 -5.36 -6.06
CA VAL A 799 22.59 -4.77 -5.94
C VAL A 799 22.57 -3.53 -5.07
N VAL A 800 21.66 -2.59 -5.29
CA VAL A 800 21.58 -1.33 -4.52
C VAL A 800 21.12 -1.59 -3.09
N GLN A 801 20.00 -2.32 -2.92
CA GLN A 801 19.42 -2.55 -1.58
C GLN A 801 20.32 -3.42 -0.68
N SER A 802 20.93 -4.46 -1.24
CA SER A 802 21.85 -5.34 -0.50
C SER A 802 23.14 -4.59 -0.13
N SER A 803 23.59 -3.65 -0.97
CA SER A 803 24.71 -2.77 -0.64
C SER A 803 24.35 -1.75 0.44
N ALA A 804 23.11 -1.27 0.51
CA ALA A 804 22.64 -0.43 1.61
C ALA A 804 22.61 -1.19 2.95
N VAL A 805 22.29 -2.49 2.92
CA VAL A 805 22.42 -3.35 4.11
C VAL A 805 23.87 -3.53 4.54
N ASP A 806 24.80 -3.66 3.58
CA ASP A 806 26.25 -3.67 3.88
C ASP A 806 26.70 -2.38 4.59
N TYR A 807 26.16 -1.24 4.18
CA TYR A 807 26.39 0.04 4.83
C TYR A 807 25.89 0.04 6.27
N LEU A 808 24.66 -0.42 6.51
CA LEU A 808 24.11 -0.54 7.86
C LEU A 808 24.98 -1.45 8.74
N HIS A 809 25.40 -2.62 8.25
CA HIS A 809 26.27 -3.51 9.03
C HIS A 809 27.60 -2.85 9.42
N LEU A 810 28.23 -2.12 8.50
CA LEU A 810 29.46 -1.37 8.80
C LEU A 810 29.21 -0.31 9.88
N MET A 811 28.11 0.43 9.80
CA MET A 811 27.74 1.40 10.83
C MET A 811 27.56 0.76 12.20
N LEU A 812 26.78 -0.33 12.27
CA LEU A 812 26.50 -1.01 13.53
C LEU A 812 27.76 -1.56 14.17
N VAL A 813 28.63 -2.19 13.38
CA VAL A 813 29.89 -2.76 13.86
C VAL A 813 30.87 -1.68 14.30
N ALA A 814 31.04 -0.61 13.51
CA ALA A 814 31.93 0.49 13.87
C ALA A 814 31.45 1.24 15.11
N MET A 815 30.14 1.51 15.23
CA MET A 815 29.58 2.15 16.41
C MET A 815 29.73 1.28 17.65
N LYS A 816 29.49 -0.03 17.52
CA LYS A 816 29.70 -0.99 18.61
C LYS A 816 31.16 -1.04 19.05
N TRP A 817 32.09 -1.04 18.10
CA TRP A 817 33.52 -0.99 18.38
C TRP A 817 33.93 0.30 19.09
N LEU A 818 33.44 1.47 18.64
CA LEU A 818 33.71 2.74 19.31
C LEU A 818 33.14 2.79 20.73
N PHE A 819 31.96 2.21 20.96
CA PHE A 819 31.39 2.12 22.30
C PHE A 819 32.26 1.30 23.25
N GLU A 820 32.81 0.19 22.77
CA GLU A 820 33.70 -0.66 23.56
C GLU A 820 35.09 -0.03 23.76
N ALA A 821 35.64 0.60 22.73
CA ALA A 821 36.99 1.19 22.77
C ALA A 821 37.09 2.43 23.65
N TYR A 822 36.04 3.25 23.72
CA TYR A 822 36.00 4.52 24.47
C TYR A 822 35.11 4.46 25.71
N GLU A 823 34.65 3.26 26.10
CA GLU A 823 33.81 3.03 27.28
C GLU A 823 32.54 3.90 27.29
N ILE A 824 31.91 4.04 26.11
CA ILE A 824 30.64 4.76 25.97
C ILE A 824 29.51 3.82 26.36
N GLU A 825 28.74 4.18 27.39
CA GLU A 825 27.60 3.38 27.84
C GLU A 825 26.39 3.57 26.90
N GLY A 826 26.31 2.72 25.89
CA GLY A 826 25.22 2.74 24.92
C GLY A 826 24.83 1.38 24.36
N ARG A 827 23.62 1.30 23.80
CA ARG A 827 23.04 0.10 23.19
C ARG A 827 22.29 0.45 21.90
N PHE A 828 22.32 -0.47 20.93
CA PHE A 828 21.48 -0.37 19.74
C PHE A 828 19.98 -0.42 20.13
N CYS A 829 19.21 0.55 19.64
CA CYS A 829 17.77 0.67 19.93
C CYS A 829 16.98 0.04 18.77
N ILE A 830 17.06 0.66 17.59
CA ILE A 830 16.41 0.20 16.36
C ILE A 830 17.05 0.90 15.15
N SER A 831 16.92 0.31 13.97
CA SER A 831 17.15 0.98 12.70
C SER A 831 15.87 0.93 11.89
N ILE A 832 15.35 2.08 11.47
CA ILE A 832 14.08 2.21 10.73
C ILE A 832 14.40 2.88 9.39
N HIS A 833 14.23 2.17 8.28
CA HIS A 833 14.68 2.65 6.97
C HIS A 833 16.17 3.03 7.00
N ASP A 834 16.50 4.30 6.77
CA ASP A 834 17.86 4.84 6.73
C ASP A 834 18.24 5.50 8.08
N GLU A 835 17.34 5.46 9.07
CA GLU A 835 17.59 5.95 10.43
C GLU A 835 18.24 4.86 11.28
N VAL A 836 19.27 5.24 12.05
CA VAL A 836 19.88 4.37 13.07
C VAL A 836 19.82 5.07 14.42
N ARG A 837 19.27 4.38 15.43
CA ARG A 837 19.00 4.93 16.75
C ARG A 837 19.66 4.07 17.84
N TYR A 838 20.26 4.72 18.82
CA TYR A 838 20.96 4.14 19.96
C TYR A 838 20.44 4.74 21.26
N LEU A 839 20.33 3.91 22.30
CA LEU A 839 20.05 4.34 23.66
C LEU A 839 21.39 4.53 24.38
N VAL A 840 21.65 5.72 24.91
CA VAL A 840 22.94 6.07 25.52
C VAL A 840 22.70 6.81 26.84
N GLN A 841 23.60 6.61 27.80
CA GLN A 841 23.56 7.32 29.07
C GLN A 841 23.75 8.84 28.87
N SER A 842 23.05 9.66 29.64
CA SER A 842 23.09 11.13 29.52
C SER A 842 24.50 11.72 29.56
N LYS A 843 25.43 11.10 30.31
CA LYS A 843 26.83 11.56 30.45
C LYS A 843 27.59 11.50 29.12
N ASP A 844 27.32 10.47 28.30
CA ASP A 844 28.06 10.20 27.07
C ASP A 844 27.31 10.64 25.82
N ARG A 845 26.20 11.38 25.96
CA ARG A 845 25.33 11.68 24.82
C ARG A 845 26.03 12.44 23.69
N TYR A 846 26.92 13.36 24.03
CA TYR A 846 27.68 14.11 23.02
C TYR A 846 28.85 13.30 22.45
N ARG A 847 29.45 12.42 23.26
CA ARG A 847 30.53 11.49 22.85
C ARG A 847 29.99 10.47 21.84
N ALA A 848 28.83 9.89 22.11
CA ALA A 848 28.15 9.00 21.19
C ALA A 848 27.67 9.71 19.92
N ALA A 849 27.24 10.97 19.99
CA ALA A 849 26.93 11.74 18.78
C ALA A 849 28.16 11.93 17.88
N LEU A 850 29.33 12.20 18.47
CA LEU A 850 30.61 12.25 17.73
C LEU A 850 30.98 10.88 17.16
N ALA A 851 30.81 9.80 17.95
CA ALA A 851 31.08 8.44 17.50
C ALA A 851 30.22 8.06 16.29
N LEU A 852 28.97 8.50 16.25
CA LEU A 852 28.07 8.26 15.12
C LEU A 852 28.54 9.00 13.85
N GLN A 853 28.97 10.26 13.98
CA GLN A 853 29.55 11.01 12.87
C GLN A 853 30.81 10.33 12.30
N ILE A 854 31.72 9.89 13.18
CA ILE A 854 32.94 9.16 12.79
C ILE A 854 32.58 7.82 12.14
N THR A 855 31.60 7.12 12.68
CA THR A 855 31.10 5.85 12.12
C THR A 855 30.66 6.00 10.66
N ASN A 856 29.92 7.06 10.35
CA ASN A 856 29.47 7.35 8.99
C ASN A 856 30.64 7.68 8.06
N LEU A 857 31.59 8.49 8.53
CA LEU A 857 32.83 8.79 7.81
C LEU A 857 33.60 7.50 7.47
N LEU A 858 33.85 6.64 8.46
CA LEU A 858 34.55 5.36 8.26
C LEU A 858 33.82 4.46 7.26
N THR A 859 32.49 4.40 7.37
CA THR A 859 31.66 3.60 6.47
C THR A 859 31.76 4.11 5.04
N ARG A 860 31.62 5.42 4.82
CA ARG A 860 31.70 6.01 3.47
C ARG A 860 33.10 5.92 2.87
N CYS A 861 34.15 6.10 3.68
CA CYS A 861 35.54 5.87 3.27
C CYS A 861 35.77 4.42 2.84
N MET A 862 35.25 3.45 3.57
CA MET A 862 35.37 2.03 3.22
C MET A 862 34.68 1.72 1.88
N PHE A 863 33.51 2.31 1.63
CA PHE A 863 32.80 2.19 0.35
C PHE A 863 33.62 2.77 -0.81
N ALA A 864 34.13 4.00 -0.66
CA ALA A 864 34.96 4.64 -1.68
C ALA A 864 36.24 3.82 -1.96
N PHE A 865 36.94 3.42 -0.91
CA PHE A 865 38.18 2.63 -1.00
C PHE A 865 37.97 1.29 -1.71
N LYS A 866 36.89 0.55 -1.37
CA LYS A 866 36.58 -0.72 -2.03
C LYS A 866 36.21 -0.57 -3.49
N LEU A 867 35.69 0.60 -3.89
CA LEU A 867 35.38 0.93 -5.27
C LEU A 867 36.58 1.53 -6.04
N GLY A 868 37.75 1.66 -5.41
CA GLY A 868 38.96 2.16 -6.03
C GLY A 868 39.14 3.69 -5.97
N MET A 869 38.34 4.39 -5.17
CA MET A 869 38.49 5.83 -4.90
C MET A 869 39.25 6.04 -3.59
N HIS A 870 40.20 6.98 -3.59
CA HIS A 870 41.09 7.23 -2.45
C HIS A 870 40.73 8.50 -1.67
N ASP A 871 39.75 9.26 -2.15
CA ASP A 871 39.22 10.49 -1.57
C ASP A 871 37.75 10.32 -1.19
N LEU A 872 37.23 11.20 -0.33
CA LEU A 872 35.82 11.27 0.01
C LEU A 872 35.39 12.74 0.11
N PRO A 873 34.31 13.16 -0.58
CA PRO A 873 33.83 14.53 -0.49
C PRO A 873 33.31 14.87 0.92
N GLN A 874 33.62 16.08 1.38
CA GLN A 874 33.18 16.55 2.70
C GLN A 874 31.66 16.58 2.86
N SER A 875 30.90 16.87 1.78
CA SER A 875 29.44 16.94 1.82
C SER A 875 28.78 15.62 2.23
N VAL A 876 29.46 14.50 1.97
CA VAL A 876 29.04 13.17 2.40
C VAL A 876 29.93 12.64 3.52
N ALA A 877 30.90 13.36 4.06
CA ALA A 877 31.69 12.81 5.18
C ALA A 877 30.82 12.63 6.44
N PHE A 878 29.97 13.61 6.71
CA PHE A 878 29.22 13.74 7.96
C PHE A 878 27.70 13.69 7.70
N PHE A 879 26.94 13.36 8.73
CA PHE A 879 25.50 13.58 8.74
C PHE A 879 25.18 15.06 8.76
N SER A 880 24.04 15.43 8.16
CA SER A 880 23.50 16.78 8.27
C SER A 880 23.33 17.22 9.72
N ALA A 881 22.80 16.33 10.57
CA ALA A 881 22.76 16.49 12.01
C ALA A 881 22.66 15.12 12.70
N VAL A 882 23.05 15.06 13.96
CA VAL A 882 22.77 13.95 14.87
C VAL A 882 21.73 14.41 15.90
N ASP A 883 20.64 13.67 15.97
CA ASP A 883 19.52 13.89 16.88
C ASP A 883 19.85 13.34 18.26
N ILE A 884 19.59 14.13 19.30
CA ILE A 884 19.69 13.76 20.72
C ILE A 884 18.35 14.11 21.38
N ASP A 885 17.63 13.11 21.86
CA ASP A 885 16.26 13.30 22.34
C ASP A 885 15.90 12.33 23.49
N LYS A 886 14.83 12.64 24.23
CA LYS A 886 14.22 11.75 25.23
C LYS A 886 13.14 10.84 24.63
N CYS A 887 12.64 11.15 23.44
CA CYS A 887 11.68 10.31 22.71
C CYS A 887 12.12 10.06 21.26
N LEU A 888 11.60 9.01 20.64
CA LEU A 888 11.88 8.73 19.23
C LEU A 888 10.90 9.49 18.32
N ARG A 889 11.40 10.50 17.59
CA ARG A 889 10.64 11.23 16.56
C ARG A 889 11.50 11.51 15.33
N LYS A 890 10.86 11.86 14.20
CA LYS A 890 11.55 12.14 12.93
C LYS A 890 12.47 13.35 13.05
N GLU A 891 11.93 14.43 13.59
CA GLU A 891 12.65 15.68 13.84
C GLU A 891 12.51 16.01 15.31
N VAL A 892 13.61 16.40 15.96
CA VAL A 892 13.65 16.72 17.40
C VAL A 892 12.75 17.88 17.80
N THR A 893 12.33 18.73 16.85
CA THR A 893 11.41 19.85 17.08
C THR A 893 9.95 19.48 16.91
N MET A 894 9.65 18.27 16.42
CA MET A 894 8.28 17.84 16.17
C MET A 894 7.56 17.50 17.48
N ASP A 895 6.48 18.21 17.78
CA ASP A 895 5.69 17.98 18.99
C ASP A 895 4.75 16.75 18.89
N CYS A 896 4.67 16.10 17.72
CA CYS A 896 3.86 14.91 17.48
C CYS A 896 2.38 15.06 17.91
N SER A 897 1.77 16.20 17.58
CA SER A 897 0.35 16.44 17.81
C SER A 897 -0.51 15.66 16.81
N THR A 898 -1.44 14.87 17.34
CA THR A 898 -2.33 14.00 16.56
C THR A 898 -3.74 14.03 17.16
N PRO A 899 -4.77 13.46 16.51
CA PRO A 899 -6.11 13.44 17.09
C PRO A 899 -6.19 12.71 18.44
N SER A 900 -5.39 11.67 18.66
CA SER A 900 -5.26 10.96 19.95
C SER A 900 -4.35 11.71 20.94
N ASN A 901 -3.44 12.55 20.44
CA ASN A 901 -2.57 13.40 21.23
C ASN A 901 -2.67 14.89 20.87
N PRO A 902 -3.79 15.57 21.16
CA PRO A 902 -4.04 16.93 20.68
C PRO A 902 -3.15 17.98 21.36
N ALA A 903 -2.69 17.71 22.58
CA ALA A 903 -1.82 18.61 23.34
C ALA A 903 -0.32 18.41 23.06
N GLY A 904 0.04 17.42 22.23
CA GLY A 904 1.43 17.16 21.85
C GLY A 904 2.30 16.57 22.96
N MET A 905 3.59 16.37 22.66
CA MET A 905 4.56 15.76 23.57
C MET A 905 4.99 16.68 24.70
N GLU A 906 5.14 17.98 24.41
CA GLU A 906 5.61 18.96 25.38
C GLU A 906 4.58 19.22 26.49
N LYS A 907 3.33 19.56 26.13
CA LYS A 907 2.33 19.91 27.15
C LYS A 907 1.73 18.70 27.86
N ARG A 908 1.58 17.57 27.17
CA ARG A 908 0.90 16.40 27.74
C ARG A 908 1.84 15.48 28.51
N TYR A 909 3.01 15.21 27.93
CA TYR A 909 3.96 14.25 28.49
C TYR A 909 5.17 14.93 29.14
N GLY A 910 5.27 16.27 29.07
CA GLY A 910 6.38 17.02 29.66
C GLY A 910 7.71 16.82 28.94
N ILE A 911 7.69 16.36 27.67
CA ILE A 911 8.90 16.07 26.90
C ILE A 911 9.20 17.24 25.97
N PRO A 912 10.22 18.07 26.26
CA PRO A 912 10.57 19.22 25.42
C PRO A 912 11.19 18.77 24.08
N PRO A 913 11.31 19.69 23.10
CA PRO A 913 12.13 19.48 21.91
C PRO A 913 13.57 19.03 22.22
N GLY A 914 14.08 18.09 21.43
CA GLY A 914 15.44 17.60 21.52
C GLY A 914 16.47 18.52 20.86
N GLN A 915 17.71 18.05 20.73
CA GLN A 915 18.81 18.77 20.10
C GLN A 915 19.24 18.06 18.81
N ALA A 916 19.35 18.79 17.71
CA ALA A 916 19.96 18.31 16.47
C ALA A 916 21.28 19.06 16.30
N LEU A 917 22.40 18.35 16.36
CA LEU A 917 23.74 18.95 16.33
C LEU A 917 24.49 18.54 15.07
N ASP A 918 25.11 19.51 14.41
CA ASP A 918 26.03 19.24 13.32
C ASP A 918 27.42 18.82 13.85
N ILE A 919 28.32 18.46 12.94
CA ILE A 919 29.68 18.05 13.32
C ILE A 919 30.47 19.17 14.03
N TYR A 920 30.26 20.44 13.66
CA TYR A 920 31.00 21.57 14.23
C TYR A 920 30.55 21.85 15.67
N ASP A 921 29.24 21.80 15.91
CA ASP A 921 28.63 21.92 17.23
C ASP A 921 29.09 20.79 18.15
N ILE A 922 29.08 19.55 17.66
CA ILE A 922 29.54 18.39 18.43
C ILE A 922 31.01 18.52 18.80
N ILE A 923 31.88 18.91 17.86
CA ILE A 923 33.32 19.10 18.13
C ILE A 923 33.54 20.21 19.16
N LYS A 924 32.77 21.30 19.09
CA LYS A 924 32.87 22.40 20.05
C LYS A 924 32.55 21.96 21.47
N ILE A 925 31.58 21.05 21.64
CA ILE A 925 31.16 20.52 22.94
C ILE A 925 32.15 19.46 23.45
N THR A 926 32.50 18.49 22.61
CA THR A 926 33.35 17.35 22.96
C THR A 926 34.84 17.67 22.98
N LYS A 927 35.25 18.79 22.37
CA LYS A 927 36.65 19.15 22.10
C LYS A 927 37.41 18.05 21.33
N GLY A 928 36.69 17.26 20.53
CA GLY A 928 37.26 16.17 19.74
C GLY A 928 37.63 14.92 20.54
N VAL A 929 37.16 14.80 21.79
CA VAL A 929 37.41 13.63 22.64
C VAL A 929 36.20 12.71 22.62
N LEU A 930 36.46 11.43 22.30
CA LEU A 930 35.47 10.36 22.30
C LEU A 930 35.28 9.70 23.64
#